data_AF-A0A975QXN6-F1
#
_entry.id   AF-A0A975QXN6-F1
#
_cell.length_a   1.000
_cell.length_b   1.000
_cell.length_c   1.000
_cell.angle_alpha   90.00
_cell.angle_beta   90.00
_cell.angle_gamma   90.00
#
_symmetry.space_group_name_H-M   'P 1'
#
loop_
_entity.id
_entity.type
_entity.pdbx_description
1 polymer ?
#
loop_
_entity_poly.entity_id
_entity_poly.type
_entity_poly.pdbx_seq_one_letter_code
_entity_poly.pdbx_strand_id
1 'polypeptide(L)'
;MTGFKQSIYYIDFPIHFYAIEVKENTTTFIVYNNDKKNIKKISFKISNEKYEFDVNASNDILYIDLPYVISIDHKISLESVEIDSTVLYTKDFQEQHINPPLSIKTLKQEQYLYKREISKILNIKKKSIQYMATKNENFWFCTCGQFNLSNSQTCSTCGNSKEQLFSYTPVIDEYREKTANIKSVLLKLTAFIMLTFFAGMFYQGFFGDFIFDNFAKNDFIHLVFRLFMPIAVILDFILLFIFKNYYMEKLYRIFNIILYILIVLLNSILIFRFIQTSYNILFVLSLDIGILLRIYNDYKNKYNYRLINFIKFGVLIVFFIAISVQYSIYSKLDIDILNDGLYLTVHTDEEIYDIPDQLLGSKVKFAKFSIEDEYVINELYIGKNLENVYINSSKILPNLDLIHINESNQHLEVKENILYDDTNQIILVPMSTTSLYISSETVASSVFRDLYNLESVTFASSVKYINRYAFANDVNLESITFEENSHLISIEEGAFYNNTSLTFVELPISLEHLGIGVFKEANALERMIIPFLGEERENSSSLRDSSDVLPYLFGSSVYSHYQYIPTSLVSIEIYDITMIHNVTFYHANTLEEIILPESLLSIGERSFYQTSSLKEFIIPSGIEVIPSYAFQESGIETILIQESVTYIDSNAFLDTHLTSITYLGDLENLEINPEGNSSIINIVNS
;
A
#
# COMPACT_ATOMS: atom_id res chain seq x y z
N MET A 1 -35.84 27.67 8.70
CA MET A 1 -34.77 27.72 7.69
C MET A 1 -33.71 28.66 8.22
N THR A 2 -32.57 28.12 8.63
CA THR A 2 -31.46 28.89 9.21
C THR A 2 -30.19 28.43 8.50
N GLY A 3 -29.51 29.36 7.84
CA GLY A 3 -28.30 29.11 7.04
C GLY A 3 -27.16 28.51 7.86
N PHE A 4 -26.35 27.68 7.19
CA PHE A 4 -25.17 27.04 7.74
C PHE A 4 -24.01 28.03 7.72
N LYS A 5 -23.41 28.33 8.87
CA LYS A 5 -22.14 29.06 8.95
C LYS A 5 -21.05 28.11 9.43
N GLN A 6 -20.14 27.78 8.53
CA GLN A 6 -18.93 27.04 8.85
C GLN A 6 -17.82 27.58 7.93
N SER A 7 -16.87 28.29 8.53
CA SER A 7 -15.77 28.92 7.81
C SER A 7 -14.65 27.90 7.61
N ILE A 8 -14.31 27.59 6.35
CA ILE A 8 -13.15 26.77 6.02
C ILE A 8 -12.01 27.70 5.61
N TYR A 9 -10.88 27.62 6.32
CA TYR A 9 -9.71 28.44 6.08
C TYR A 9 -8.71 27.70 5.21
N TYR A 10 -8.51 28.18 3.98
CA TYR A 10 -7.42 27.73 3.11
C TYR A 10 -6.29 28.74 3.22
N ILE A 11 -5.17 28.34 3.81
CA ILE A 11 -4.08 29.26 4.19
C ILE A 11 -3.40 29.91 2.96
N ASP A 12 -3.53 29.30 1.77
CA ASP A 12 -2.86 29.74 0.54
C ASP A 12 -3.81 30.09 -0.63
N PHE A 13 -5.13 30.21 -0.39
CA PHE A 13 -6.11 30.58 -1.43
C PHE A 13 -6.59 32.03 -1.24
N PRO A 14 -6.80 32.80 -2.33
CA PRO A 14 -7.23 34.20 -2.24
C PRO A 14 -8.67 34.38 -1.71
N ILE A 15 -9.43 33.30 -1.58
CA ILE A 15 -10.81 33.29 -1.09
C ILE A 15 -11.03 32.26 0.03
N HIS A 16 -12.02 32.56 0.87
CA HIS A 16 -12.47 31.72 1.98
C HIS A 16 -13.94 31.38 1.82
N PHE A 17 -14.26 30.10 1.97
CA PHE A 17 -15.65 29.69 2.01
C PHE A 17 -16.22 29.96 3.40
N TYR A 18 -17.26 30.78 3.48
CA TYR A 18 -17.77 31.29 4.75
C TYR A 18 -19.08 30.61 5.19
N ALA A 19 -20.04 30.48 4.28
CA ALA A 19 -21.37 29.97 4.63
C ALA A 19 -22.17 29.49 3.41
N ILE A 20 -23.19 28.66 3.68
CA ILE A 20 -24.23 28.29 2.72
C ILE A 20 -25.56 28.76 3.27
N GLU A 21 -26.28 29.56 2.48
CA GLU A 21 -27.66 29.91 2.76
C GLU A 21 -28.58 29.16 1.80
N VAL A 22 -29.40 28.24 2.34
CA VAL A 22 -30.43 27.55 1.56
C VAL A 22 -31.77 28.24 1.80
N LYS A 23 -32.33 28.83 0.74
CA LYS A 23 -33.70 29.37 0.69
C LYS A 23 -34.59 28.39 -0.07
N GLU A 24 -35.91 28.59 -0.03
CA GLU A 24 -36.90 27.61 -0.52
C GLU A 24 -36.59 27.04 -1.91
N ASN A 25 -36.02 27.84 -2.83
CA ASN A 25 -35.72 27.43 -4.21
C ASN A 25 -34.27 27.69 -4.68
N THR A 26 -33.40 28.27 -3.85
CA THR A 26 -32.02 28.62 -4.25
C THR A 26 -31.01 28.34 -3.14
N THR A 27 -29.78 28.04 -3.54
CA THR A 27 -28.64 27.88 -2.61
C THR A 27 -27.64 28.99 -2.87
N THR A 28 -27.33 29.82 -1.87
CA THR A 28 -26.35 30.89 -1.98
C THR A 28 -25.07 30.51 -1.25
N PHE A 29 -23.95 30.49 -1.95
CA PHE A 29 -22.62 30.41 -1.33
C PHE A 29 -22.14 31.80 -0.95
N ILE A 30 -21.69 31.94 0.28
CA ILE A 30 -21.07 33.17 0.78
C ILE A 30 -19.57 32.91 0.87
N VAL A 31 -18.80 33.67 0.08
CA VAL A 31 -17.35 33.55 -0.04
C VAL A 31 -16.71 34.88 0.37
N TYR A 32 -15.67 34.83 1.19
CA TYR A 32 -14.93 35.99 1.62
C TYR A 32 -13.63 36.12 0.81
N ASN A 33 -13.35 37.29 0.26
CA ASN A 33 -12.15 37.56 -0.53
C ASN A 33 -11.09 38.20 0.38
N ASN A 34 -10.13 37.38 0.84
CA ASN A 34 -9.19 37.83 1.88
C ASN A 34 -8.23 38.92 1.40
N ASP A 35 -7.80 38.85 0.14
CA ASP A 35 -6.80 39.74 -0.43
C ASP A 35 -7.41 40.92 -1.21
N LYS A 36 -8.75 41.03 -1.25
CA LYS A 36 -9.50 42.01 -2.07
C LYS A 36 -9.11 42.01 -3.55
N LYS A 37 -8.62 40.88 -4.07
CA LYS A 37 -8.22 40.72 -5.47
C LYS A 37 -9.46 40.67 -6.37
N ASN A 38 -9.35 41.08 -7.63
CA ASN A 38 -10.49 41.06 -8.54
C ASN A 38 -10.73 39.65 -9.09
N ILE A 39 -11.78 39.00 -8.61
CA ILE A 39 -12.09 37.61 -8.94
C ILE A 39 -12.97 37.59 -10.19
N LYS A 40 -12.50 36.91 -11.23
CA LYS A 40 -13.23 36.75 -12.49
C LYS A 40 -14.15 35.54 -12.47
N LYS A 41 -13.61 34.38 -12.08
CA LYS A 41 -14.33 33.11 -12.06
C LYS A 41 -14.03 32.28 -10.82
N ILE A 42 -15.04 31.53 -10.37
CA ILE A 42 -14.93 30.54 -9.30
C ILE A 42 -15.59 29.24 -9.76
N SER A 43 -14.95 28.10 -9.51
CA SER A 43 -15.51 26.78 -9.78
C SER A 43 -15.60 25.91 -8.53
N PHE A 44 -16.70 25.16 -8.40
CA PHE A 44 -16.96 24.22 -7.31
C PHE A 44 -17.29 22.84 -7.87
N LYS A 45 -16.85 21.79 -7.17
CA LYS A 45 -17.23 20.40 -7.42
C LYS A 45 -18.18 19.92 -6.33
N ILE A 46 -19.33 19.41 -6.72
CA ILE A 46 -20.40 18.97 -5.81
C ILE A 46 -20.79 17.56 -6.18
N SER A 47 -20.50 16.59 -5.30
CA SER A 47 -20.83 15.16 -5.48
C SER A 47 -20.53 14.61 -6.90
N ASN A 48 -19.38 15.03 -7.46
CA ASN A 48 -18.80 14.70 -8.78
C ASN A 48 -19.15 15.61 -9.97
N GLU A 49 -20.06 16.57 -9.86
CA GLU A 49 -20.32 17.54 -10.93
C GLU A 49 -19.61 18.87 -10.69
N LYS A 50 -19.07 19.48 -11.76
CA LYS A 50 -18.37 20.76 -11.74
C LYS A 50 -19.32 21.91 -12.12
N TYR A 51 -19.28 22.98 -11.33
CA TYR A 51 -20.07 24.19 -11.53
C TYR A 51 -19.16 25.41 -11.56
N GLU A 52 -19.27 26.23 -12.60
CA GLU A 52 -18.44 27.43 -12.79
C GLU A 52 -19.30 28.70 -12.78
N PHE A 53 -18.80 29.75 -12.12
CA PHE A 53 -19.50 31.02 -11.94
C PHE A 53 -18.61 32.21 -12.33
N ASP A 54 -19.13 33.07 -13.21
CA ASP A 54 -18.56 34.37 -13.52
C ASP A 54 -18.95 35.39 -12.43
N VAL A 55 -17.97 35.96 -11.74
CA VAL A 55 -18.19 36.86 -10.60
C VAL A 55 -17.84 38.31 -10.93
N ASN A 56 -16.67 38.56 -11.53
CA ASN A 56 -16.14 39.90 -11.86
C ASN A 56 -16.32 40.94 -10.74
N ALA A 57 -15.87 40.62 -9.53
CA ALA A 57 -15.97 41.53 -8.39
C ALA A 57 -14.76 41.42 -7.44
N SER A 58 -14.45 42.54 -6.79
CA SER A 58 -13.37 42.68 -5.80
C SER A 58 -13.91 42.95 -4.38
N ASN A 59 -15.19 42.68 -4.14
CA ASN A 59 -15.82 42.91 -2.83
C ASN A 59 -15.30 41.93 -1.78
N ASP A 60 -15.23 42.39 -0.52
CA ASP A 60 -14.80 41.58 0.62
C ASP A 60 -15.67 40.32 0.81
N ILE A 61 -16.97 40.40 0.48
CA ILE A 61 -17.92 39.29 0.53
C ILE A 61 -18.61 39.15 -0.82
N LEU A 62 -18.55 37.94 -1.37
CA LEU A 62 -19.18 37.53 -2.62
C LEU A 62 -20.32 36.55 -2.32
N TYR A 63 -21.44 36.72 -3.03
CA TYR A 63 -22.62 35.88 -2.95
C TYR A 63 -22.79 35.19 -4.30
N ILE A 64 -22.73 33.85 -4.32
CA ILE A 64 -22.84 33.05 -5.54
C ILE A 64 -24.11 32.22 -5.43
N ASP A 65 -25.10 32.56 -6.25
CA ASP A 65 -26.40 31.91 -6.23
C ASP A 65 -26.45 30.74 -7.22
N LEU A 66 -26.85 29.58 -6.70
CA LEU A 66 -27.22 28.42 -7.51
C LEU A 66 -28.72 28.45 -7.81
N PRO A 67 -29.12 28.13 -9.06
CA PRO A 67 -30.52 28.13 -9.47
C PRO A 67 -31.32 26.91 -8.95
N TYR A 68 -30.75 26.08 -8.06
CA TYR A 68 -31.42 24.93 -7.44
C TYR A 68 -30.93 24.67 -6.00
N VAL A 69 -31.70 23.88 -5.26
CA VAL A 69 -31.46 23.55 -3.85
C VAL A 69 -30.54 22.34 -3.75
N ILE A 70 -29.36 22.50 -3.12
CA ILE A 70 -28.43 21.40 -2.86
C ILE A 70 -28.79 20.76 -1.51
N SER A 71 -28.85 19.43 -1.47
CA SER A 71 -29.06 18.70 -0.21
C SER A 71 -27.81 18.78 0.67
N ILE A 72 -28.01 18.96 1.98
CA ILE A 72 -26.97 19.23 2.99
C ILE A 72 -25.94 18.09 3.11
N ASP A 73 -26.24 16.91 2.56
CA ASP A 73 -25.37 15.73 2.64
C ASP A 73 -24.37 15.61 1.46
N HIS A 74 -24.37 16.56 0.52
CA HIS A 74 -23.49 16.53 -0.65
C HIS A 74 -22.08 17.01 -0.30
N LYS A 75 -21.05 16.27 -0.76
CA LYS A 75 -19.64 16.71 -0.66
C LYS A 75 -19.43 17.93 -1.58
N ILE A 76 -19.00 19.06 -1.03
CA ILE A 76 -18.70 20.30 -1.77
C ILE A 76 -17.22 20.61 -1.60
N SER A 77 -16.50 20.76 -2.71
CA SER A 77 -15.13 21.26 -2.73
C SER A 77 -15.01 22.45 -3.69
N LEU A 78 -14.21 23.45 -3.31
CA LEU A 78 -13.74 24.45 -4.27
C LEU A 78 -12.84 23.72 -5.29
N GLU A 79 -12.78 24.12 -6.56
CA GLU A 79 -11.93 23.44 -7.55
C GLU A 79 -10.89 24.41 -8.13
N SER A 80 -11.34 25.57 -8.60
CA SER A 80 -10.44 26.62 -9.08
C SER A 80 -10.97 28.03 -8.86
N VAL A 81 -10.04 29.00 -8.82
CA VAL A 81 -10.35 30.43 -8.76
C VAL A 81 -9.45 31.17 -9.75
N GLU A 82 -10.05 32.03 -10.56
CA GLU A 82 -9.35 32.86 -11.56
C GLU A 82 -9.34 34.34 -11.14
N ILE A 83 -8.12 34.92 -11.09
CA ILE A 83 -7.91 36.34 -10.75
C ILE A 83 -7.23 37.04 -11.93
N ASP A 84 -7.76 38.23 -12.28
CA ASP A 84 -7.22 39.16 -13.29
C ASP A 84 -6.58 38.49 -14.52
N SER A 85 -7.32 37.50 -15.08
CA SER A 85 -7.10 36.83 -16.38
C SER A 85 -5.75 36.15 -16.62
N THR A 86 -4.92 35.93 -15.60
CA THR A 86 -3.59 35.30 -15.81
C THR A 86 -3.15 34.32 -14.72
N VAL A 87 -3.82 34.25 -13.57
CA VAL A 87 -3.47 33.30 -12.49
C VAL A 87 -4.68 32.44 -12.14
N LEU A 88 -4.56 31.14 -12.44
CA LEU A 88 -5.52 30.10 -12.07
C LEU A 88 -4.98 29.32 -10.88
N TYR A 89 -5.70 29.33 -9.76
CA TYR A 89 -5.39 28.48 -8.61
C TYR A 89 -6.15 27.17 -8.75
N THR A 90 -5.46 26.02 -8.76
CA THR A 90 -6.04 24.66 -8.76
C THR A 90 -5.37 23.82 -7.67
N LYS A 91 -6.13 23.02 -6.90
CA LYS A 91 -5.57 22.09 -5.90
C LYS A 91 -6.52 20.92 -5.66
N ASP A 92 -5.96 19.72 -5.50
CA ASP A 92 -6.69 18.52 -5.06
C ASP A 92 -6.95 18.58 -3.55
N PHE A 93 -8.22 18.49 -3.15
CA PHE A 93 -8.64 18.57 -1.75
C PHE A 93 -8.57 17.19 -1.08
N GLN A 94 -7.79 17.06 0.00
CA GLN A 94 -7.95 15.93 0.91
C GLN A 94 -9.24 16.08 1.71
N GLU A 95 -10.02 15.00 1.76
CA GLU A 95 -11.37 14.95 2.32
C GLU A 95 -11.41 15.40 3.78
N GLN A 96 -12.05 16.56 4.05
CA GLN A 96 -12.45 16.93 5.40
C GLN A 96 -13.98 17.01 5.48
N HIS A 97 -14.56 16.20 6.36
CA HIS A 97 -15.98 16.14 6.63
C HIS A 97 -16.51 17.45 7.23
N ILE A 98 -17.43 18.11 6.53
CA ILE A 98 -18.21 19.22 7.07
C ILE A 98 -19.27 18.63 8.01
N ASN A 99 -19.00 18.63 9.32
CA ASN A 99 -20.00 18.26 10.32
C ASN A 99 -21.00 19.42 10.52
N PRO A 100 -22.32 19.19 10.43
CA PRO A 100 -23.33 20.24 10.63
C PRO A 100 -23.25 20.82 12.07
N PRO A 101 -23.48 22.13 12.29
CA PRO A 101 -23.63 22.66 13.63
C PRO A 101 -24.85 22.05 14.32
N LEU A 102 -24.68 21.66 15.57
CA LEU A 102 -25.74 21.20 16.46
C LEU A 102 -26.91 22.21 16.47
N SER A 103 -28.12 21.73 16.20
CA SER A 103 -29.33 22.55 16.32
C SER A 103 -29.44 23.19 17.71
N ILE A 104 -30.06 24.37 17.79
CA ILE A 104 -30.34 25.14 19.03
C ILE A 104 -31.05 24.32 20.14
N LYS A 105 -31.59 23.13 19.84
CA LYS A 105 -32.14 22.20 20.85
C LYS A 105 -31.08 21.55 21.77
N THR A 106 -29.79 21.66 21.48
CA THR A 106 -28.72 20.92 22.17
C THR A 106 -27.72 21.76 22.99
N LEU A 107 -27.95 23.07 23.15
CA LEU A 107 -27.15 23.93 24.04
C LEU A 107 -27.66 23.91 25.49
N LYS A 108 -27.36 22.84 26.24
CA LYS A 108 -27.68 22.78 27.69
C LYS A 108 -26.68 23.55 28.58
N GLN A 109 -25.50 23.94 28.09
CA GLN A 109 -24.49 24.65 28.88
C GLN A 109 -24.30 26.15 28.57
N GLU A 110 -24.85 26.68 27.47
CA GLU A 110 -24.68 28.11 27.12
C GLU A 110 -25.82 29.03 27.55
N GLN A 111 -26.95 28.51 28.02
CA GLN A 111 -27.98 29.33 28.69
C GLN A 111 -27.47 29.99 29.99
N TYR A 112 -26.42 29.44 30.60
CA TYR A 112 -25.81 29.99 31.81
C TYR A 112 -24.79 31.11 31.52
N LEU A 113 -24.15 31.07 30.35
CA LEU A 113 -23.23 32.10 29.88
C LEU A 113 -24.01 33.37 29.46
N TYR A 114 -25.18 33.22 28.83
CA TYR A 114 -26.05 34.33 28.45
C TYR A 114 -26.59 35.13 29.66
N LYS A 115 -26.96 34.45 30.76
CA LYS A 115 -27.34 35.09 32.04
C LYS A 115 -26.18 35.84 32.72
N ARG A 116 -24.94 35.38 32.52
CA ARG A 116 -23.74 35.98 33.12
C ARG A 116 -23.33 37.26 32.41
N GLU A 117 -23.37 37.27 31.08
CA GLU A 117 -23.06 38.44 30.25
C GLU A 117 -24.09 39.58 30.44
N ILE A 118 -25.40 39.29 30.46
CA ILE A 118 -26.44 40.30 30.72
C ILE A 118 -26.33 40.89 32.14
N SER A 119 -25.98 40.08 33.15
CA SER A 119 -25.78 40.58 34.52
C SER A 119 -24.58 41.53 34.65
N LYS A 120 -23.54 41.32 33.82
CA LYS A 120 -22.35 42.17 33.75
C LYS A 120 -22.65 43.50 33.05
N ILE A 121 -23.39 43.47 31.94
CA ILE A 121 -23.70 44.66 31.14
C ILE A 121 -24.68 45.59 31.88
N LEU A 122 -25.69 45.03 32.56
CA LEU A 122 -26.73 45.81 33.25
C LEU A 122 -26.44 46.10 34.73
N ASN A 123 -25.35 45.53 35.27
CA ASN A 123 -24.90 45.71 36.66
C ASN A 123 -25.95 45.34 37.74
N ILE A 124 -26.68 44.23 37.53
CA ILE A 124 -27.73 43.73 38.45
C ILE A 124 -27.30 42.36 39.04
N LYS A 125 -27.60 42.11 40.33
CA LYS A 125 -27.29 40.82 41.00
C LYS A 125 -28.00 39.64 40.31
N LYS A 126 -27.26 38.59 39.94
CA LYS A 126 -27.70 37.37 39.24
C LYS A 126 -28.99 36.66 39.70
N LYS A 127 -29.46 36.89 40.94
CA LYS A 127 -30.66 36.22 41.51
C LYS A 127 -31.99 36.94 41.24
N SER A 128 -32.00 38.16 40.70
CA SER A 128 -33.24 38.93 40.47
C SER A 128 -33.82 38.81 39.05
N ILE A 129 -33.22 38.01 38.16
CA ILE A 129 -33.81 37.70 36.84
C ILE A 129 -34.75 36.50 37.00
N GLN A 130 -35.98 36.77 37.48
CA GLN A 130 -37.01 35.77 37.78
C GLN A 130 -38.25 35.83 36.86
N TYR A 131 -38.35 36.79 35.94
CA TYR A 131 -39.57 37.02 35.17
C TYR A 131 -39.33 37.02 33.65
N MET A 132 -39.91 36.04 32.96
CA MET A 132 -40.43 36.21 31.60
C MET A 132 -41.91 35.77 31.64
N ALA A 133 -42.78 36.79 31.62
CA ALA A 133 -44.24 36.85 31.46
C ALA A 133 -45.13 35.61 31.77
N THR A 134 -46.05 35.80 32.73
CA THR A 134 -47.34 35.10 32.83
C THR A 134 -48.47 35.95 32.21
N LYS A 135 -49.52 35.30 31.69
CA LYS A 135 -50.69 35.81 30.94
C LYS A 135 -51.25 37.20 31.36
N ASN A 136 -51.63 37.98 30.34
CA ASN A 136 -52.53 39.16 30.30
C ASN A 136 -51.98 40.57 30.62
N GLU A 137 -50.73 40.87 30.30
CA GLU A 137 -50.27 42.26 30.15
C GLU A 137 -49.67 42.48 28.74
N ASN A 138 -50.21 43.45 27.99
CA ASN A 138 -49.80 43.75 26.62
C ASN A 138 -48.61 44.72 26.62
N PHE A 139 -47.39 44.19 26.53
CA PHE A 139 -46.18 44.99 26.29
C PHE A 139 -46.00 45.27 24.80
N TRP A 140 -45.38 46.40 24.48
CA TRP A 140 -44.96 46.73 23.12
C TRP A 140 -43.58 47.38 23.13
N PHE A 141 -42.82 47.14 22.06
CA PHE A 141 -41.49 47.72 21.86
C PHE A 141 -41.62 49.03 21.10
N CYS A 142 -40.86 50.07 21.47
CA CYS A 142 -40.72 51.26 20.62
C CYS A 142 -39.39 51.20 19.86
N THR A 143 -39.36 51.71 18.63
CA THR A 143 -38.16 51.70 17.76
C THR A 143 -36.98 52.52 18.30
N CYS A 144 -37.21 53.36 19.32
CA CYS A 144 -36.15 54.08 20.05
C CYS A 144 -35.41 53.21 21.10
N GLY A 145 -35.77 51.93 21.25
CA GLY A 145 -35.05 50.96 22.10
C GLY A 145 -35.47 50.91 23.58
N GLN A 146 -36.52 51.65 23.98
CA GLN A 146 -37.08 51.60 25.33
C GLN A 146 -38.23 50.59 25.47
N PHE A 147 -38.28 49.90 26.61
CA PHE A 147 -39.29 48.90 26.98
C PHE A 147 -40.41 49.60 27.78
N ASN A 148 -41.61 49.76 27.22
CA ASN A 148 -42.72 50.36 27.96
C ASN A 148 -43.56 49.30 28.67
N LEU A 149 -43.59 49.39 30.00
CA LEU A 149 -44.22 48.44 30.92
C LEU A 149 -45.58 48.94 31.46
N SER A 150 -46.22 49.93 30.84
CA SER A 150 -47.52 50.45 31.27
C SER A 150 -48.47 50.70 30.09
N ASN A 151 -49.78 50.67 30.37
CA ASN A 151 -50.88 50.80 29.39
C ASN A 151 -50.98 52.18 28.68
N SER A 152 -49.91 52.99 28.61
CA SER A 152 -49.93 54.27 27.89
C SER A 152 -50.00 54.07 26.36
N GLN A 153 -50.76 54.93 25.67
CA GLN A 153 -50.89 54.88 24.20
C GLN A 153 -49.70 55.52 23.46
N THR A 154 -48.81 56.22 24.16
CA THR A 154 -47.60 56.85 23.60
C THR A 154 -46.35 56.53 24.42
N CYS A 155 -45.18 56.52 23.76
CA CYS A 155 -43.88 56.33 24.41
C CYS A 155 -43.46 57.57 25.20
N SER A 156 -43.13 57.41 26.48
CA SER A 156 -42.71 58.50 27.38
C SER A 156 -41.42 59.21 26.98
N THR A 157 -40.56 58.58 26.16
CA THR A 157 -39.25 59.14 25.77
C THR A 157 -39.27 59.81 24.39
N CYS A 158 -40.06 59.31 23.43
CA CYS A 158 -40.06 59.80 22.04
C CYS A 158 -41.45 60.14 21.45
N GLY A 159 -42.53 59.96 22.22
CA GLY A 159 -43.88 60.43 21.86
C GLY A 159 -44.68 59.58 20.85
N ASN A 160 -44.08 58.57 20.20
CA ASN A 160 -44.77 57.75 19.17
C ASN A 160 -45.92 56.89 19.73
N SER A 161 -46.99 56.71 18.93
CA SER A 161 -48.21 55.99 19.33
C SER A 161 -48.18 54.48 19.03
N LYS A 162 -48.94 53.72 19.83
CA LYS A 162 -48.99 52.24 19.85
C LYS A 162 -49.49 51.58 18.55
N GLU A 163 -50.16 52.31 17.65
CA GLU A 163 -50.87 51.74 16.49
C GLU A 163 -49.96 51.37 15.30
N GLN A 164 -48.64 51.57 15.39
CA GLN A 164 -47.71 51.33 14.27
C GLN A 164 -46.84 50.05 14.37
N LEU A 165 -47.14 49.07 15.25
CA LEU A 165 -46.24 47.90 15.47
C LEU A 165 -46.97 46.53 15.72
N PHE A 166 -46.36 45.42 15.25
CA PHE A 166 -46.88 44.02 15.15
C PHE A 166 -47.00 43.24 16.50
N SER A 167 -47.97 42.32 16.64
CA SER A 167 -48.24 41.51 17.86
C SER A 167 -48.05 39.99 17.69
N TYR A 168 -47.70 39.27 18.78
CA TYR A 168 -47.55 37.79 18.85
C TYR A 168 -48.03 37.22 20.20
N THR A 169 -48.64 36.02 20.22
CA THR A 169 -49.20 35.36 21.43
C THR A 169 -48.78 33.88 21.55
N PRO A 170 -48.24 33.43 22.71
CA PRO A 170 -47.91 32.02 22.95
C PRO A 170 -49.01 31.22 23.69
N VAL A 171 -49.13 29.93 23.36
CA VAL A 171 -50.10 28.96 23.95
C VAL A 171 -49.41 28.06 24.98
N ILE A 172 -50.05 27.82 26.14
CA ILE A 172 -49.63 26.84 27.18
C ILE A 172 -50.88 26.11 27.70
N ASP A 173 -50.89 24.78 27.62
CA ASP A 173 -51.95 23.89 28.13
C ASP A 173 -51.61 23.18 29.45
N GLU A 174 -52.67 22.78 30.15
CA GLU A 174 -52.88 22.52 31.58
C GLU A 174 -52.16 21.30 32.21
N TYR A 175 -51.68 21.44 33.45
CA TYR A 175 -51.00 20.34 34.20
C TYR A 175 -51.31 20.35 35.72
N ARG A 176 -52.59 20.36 36.14
CA ARG A 176 -52.90 20.41 37.59
C ARG A 176 -53.83 19.37 38.22
N GLU A 177 -54.23 18.30 37.51
CA GLU A 177 -54.92 17.16 38.17
C GLU A 177 -54.04 15.92 38.43
N LYS A 178 -52.78 15.87 37.95
CA LYS A 178 -51.92 14.68 38.08
C LYS A 178 -51.17 14.52 39.41
N THR A 179 -51.12 15.54 40.27
CA THR A 179 -50.16 15.58 41.39
C THR A 179 -50.55 14.77 42.62
N ALA A 180 -51.80 14.36 42.79
CA ALA A 180 -52.20 13.48 43.91
C ALA A 180 -51.78 12.01 43.67
N ASN A 181 -51.77 11.56 42.41
CA ASN A 181 -51.46 10.16 42.07
C ASN A 181 -49.96 9.88 41.94
N ILE A 182 -49.15 10.89 41.62
CA ILE A 182 -47.69 10.79 41.51
C ILE A 182 -47.03 10.50 42.87
N LYS A 183 -47.57 11.02 43.99
CA LYS A 183 -47.01 10.77 45.33
C LYS A 183 -47.10 9.30 45.76
N SER A 184 -48.21 8.64 45.46
CA SER A 184 -48.43 7.21 45.72
C SER A 184 -47.52 6.33 44.86
N VAL A 185 -47.35 6.69 43.58
CA VAL A 185 -46.46 5.99 42.64
C VAL A 185 -45.00 6.19 43.03
N LEU A 186 -44.57 7.40 43.41
CA LEU A 186 -43.20 7.66 43.87
C LEU A 186 -42.87 6.85 45.13
N LEU A 187 -43.79 6.75 46.10
CA LEU A 187 -43.57 6.02 47.34
C LEU A 187 -43.40 4.51 47.12
N LYS A 188 -44.13 3.94 46.15
CA LYS A 188 -43.99 2.53 45.76
C LYS A 188 -42.73 2.29 44.92
N LEU A 189 -42.35 3.25 44.09
CA LEU A 189 -41.11 3.20 43.31
C LEU A 189 -39.87 3.31 44.21
N THR A 190 -39.89 4.18 45.23
CA THR A 190 -38.78 4.30 46.18
C THR A 190 -38.66 3.08 47.09
N ALA A 191 -39.77 2.48 47.53
CA ALA A 191 -39.74 1.21 48.26
C ALA A 191 -39.16 0.07 47.40
N PHE A 192 -39.49 0.03 46.10
CA PHE A 192 -38.95 -0.96 45.17
C PHE A 192 -37.46 -0.75 44.89
N ILE A 193 -37.02 0.49 44.65
CA ILE A 193 -35.59 0.83 44.46
C ILE A 193 -34.78 0.45 45.71
N MET A 194 -35.30 0.75 46.90
CA MET A 194 -34.66 0.34 48.16
C MET A 194 -34.58 -1.18 48.28
N LEU A 195 -35.63 -1.92 47.93
CA LEU A 195 -35.62 -3.39 47.98
C LEU A 195 -34.61 -3.99 46.99
N THR A 196 -34.50 -3.44 45.77
CA THR A 196 -33.51 -3.87 44.77
C THR A 196 -32.09 -3.49 45.15
N PHE A 197 -31.90 -2.35 45.83
CA PHE A 197 -30.61 -1.91 46.32
C PHE A 197 -30.13 -2.78 47.49
N PHE A 198 -31.03 -3.14 48.42
CA PHE A 198 -30.74 -4.08 49.50
C PHE A 198 -30.51 -5.50 48.99
N ALA A 199 -31.27 -5.98 47.99
CA ALA A 199 -31.02 -7.26 47.34
C ALA A 199 -29.67 -7.27 46.61
N GLY A 200 -29.29 -6.16 45.97
CA GLY A 200 -27.98 -5.97 45.35
C GLY A 200 -26.85 -5.99 46.37
N MET A 201 -26.99 -5.29 47.49
CA MET A 201 -26.03 -5.33 48.61
C MET A 201 -25.95 -6.72 49.25
N PHE A 202 -27.06 -7.45 49.36
CA PHE A 202 -27.08 -8.82 49.87
C PHE A 202 -26.37 -9.78 48.92
N TYR A 203 -26.56 -9.62 47.61
CA TYR A 203 -25.82 -10.37 46.58
C TYR A 203 -24.32 -10.04 46.62
N GLN A 204 -23.96 -8.77 46.78
CA GLN A 204 -22.57 -8.32 46.79
C GLN A 204 -21.85 -8.72 48.07
N GLY A 205 -22.52 -8.73 49.22
CA GLY A 205 -21.94 -9.15 50.50
C GLY A 205 -21.84 -10.68 50.66
N PHE A 206 -22.73 -11.46 50.04
CA PHE A 206 -22.71 -12.92 50.17
C PHE A 206 -21.87 -13.62 49.09
N PHE A 207 -21.73 -13.02 47.90
CA PHE A 207 -20.95 -13.59 46.80
C PHE A 207 -19.68 -12.80 46.46
N GLY A 208 -19.52 -11.56 46.96
CA GLY A 208 -18.35 -10.73 46.66
C GLY A 208 -17.04 -11.38 47.06
N ASP A 209 -16.95 -11.92 48.27
CA ASP A 209 -15.73 -12.58 48.76
C ASP A 209 -15.52 -13.97 48.15
N PHE A 210 -16.58 -14.63 47.66
CA PHE A 210 -16.49 -15.94 46.99
C PHE A 210 -16.08 -15.83 45.50
N ILE A 211 -16.32 -14.67 44.88
CA ILE A 211 -16.11 -14.43 43.44
C ILE A 211 -14.66 -14.06 43.11
N PHE A 212 -13.92 -13.42 44.02
CA PHE A 212 -12.56 -12.97 43.71
C PHE A 212 -11.46 -14.03 43.89
N ASP A 213 -11.74 -15.14 44.58
CA ASP A 213 -10.71 -16.14 44.89
C ASP A 213 -10.68 -17.38 43.97
N ASN A 214 -11.57 -17.54 42.99
CA ASN A 214 -11.53 -18.71 42.10
C ASN A 214 -11.90 -18.38 40.64
N PHE A 215 -10.94 -17.80 39.91
CA PHE A 215 -11.05 -17.43 38.50
C PHE A 215 -10.72 -18.57 37.51
N ALA A 216 -10.92 -19.83 37.91
CA ALA A 216 -10.66 -20.99 37.07
C ALA A 216 -11.76 -22.05 37.19
N LYS A 217 -12.92 -21.77 36.58
CA LYS A 217 -13.80 -22.74 35.86
C LYS A 217 -15.13 -22.08 35.51
N ASN A 218 -15.51 -22.19 34.24
CA ASN A 218 -16.64 -21.55 33.55
C ASN A 218 -18.06 -21.89 34.06
N ASP A 219 -18.25 -22.51 35.24
CA ASP A 219 -19.55 -23.06 35.62
C ASP A 219 -20.48 -22.07 36.35
N PHE A 220 -19.95 -21.01 36.96
CA PHE A 220 -20.78 -20.08 37.75
C PHE A 220 -21.65 -19.16 36.89
N ILE A 221 -21.11 -18.68 35.77
CA ILE A 221 -21.84 -17.83 34.82
C ILE A 221 -23.03 -18.60 34.21
N HIS A 222 -22.85 -19.89 33.90
CA HIS A 222 -23.93 -20.77 33.45
C HIS A 222 -25.04 -20.95 34.50
N LEU A 223 -24.70 -21.02 35.80
CA LEU A 223 -25.68 -21.14 36.88
C LEU A 223 -26.48 -19.84 37.08
N VAL A 224 -25.82 -18.68 37.01
CA VAL A 224 -26.46 -17.36 37.06
C VAL A 224 -27.42 -17.18 35.86
N PHE A 225 -27.02 -17.61 34.66
CA PHE A 225 -27.89 -17.60 33.47
C PHE A 225 -29.10 -18.53 33.57
N ARG A 226 -28.98 -19.70 34.23
CA ARG A 226 -30.13 -20.61 34.45
C ARG A 226 -31.17 -20.07 35.42
N LEU A 227 -30.80 -19.18 36.33
CA LEU A 227 -31.71 -18.60 37.32
C LEU A 227 -32.32 -17.26 36.85
N PHE A 228 -31.59 -16.46 36.07
CA PHE A 228 -32.04 -15.12 35.68
C PHE A 228 -33.25 -15.12 34.72
N MET A 229 -33.28 -16.04 33.77
CA MET A 229 -34.38 -16.17 32.78
C MET A 229 -35.70 -16.63 33.44
N PRO A 230 -35.72 -17.67 34.28
CA PRO A 230 -36.93 -18.04 35.04
C PRO A 230 -37.40 -16.91 35.96
N ILE A 231 -36.49 -16.20 36.62
CA ILE A 231 -36.85 -15.08 37.50
C ILE A 231 -37.46 -13.93 36.70
N ALA A 232 -36.91 -13.59 35.52
CA ALA A 232 -37.46 -12.55 34.65
C ALA A 232 -38.85 -12.92 34.09
N VAL A 233 -39.05 -14.19 33.69
CA VAL A 233 -40.34 -14.71 33.21
C VAL A 233 -41.39 -14.78 34.33
N ILE A 234 -40.99 -15.20 35.54
CA ILE A 234 -41.85 -15.19 36.73
C ILE A 234 -42.21 -13.75 37.11
N LEU A 235 -41.26 -12.81 37.04
CA LEU A 235 -41.50 -11.38 37.26
C LEU A 235 -42.51 -10.82 36.24
N ASP A 236 -42.37 -11.17 34.96
CA ASP A 236 -43.29 -10.71 33.92
C ASP A 236 -44.71 -11.24 34.15
N PHE A 237 -44.85 -12.51 34.56
CA PHE A 237 -46.15 -13.09 34.95
C PHE A 237 -46.77 -12.40 36.17
N ILE A 238 -45.98 -12.08 37.19
CA ILE A 238 -46.44 -11.36 38.39
C ILE A 238 -46.86 -9.93 38.03
N LEU A 239 -46.10 -9.25 37.16
CA LEU A 239 -46.43 -7.90 36.67
C LEU A 239 -47.70 -7.91 35.80
N LEU A 240 -47.88 -8.93 34.96
CA LEU A 240 -49.12 -9.18 34.20
C LEU A 240 -50.33 -9.27 35.13
N PHE A 241 -50.20 -10.02 36.23
CA PHE A 241 -51.28 -10.23 37.19
C PHE A 241 -51.62 -8.95 37.98
N ILE A 242 -50.61 -8.20 38.41
CA ILE A 242 -50.78 -6.98 39.21
C ILE A 242 -51.34 -5.82 38.35
N PHE A 243 -50.81 -5.60 37.15
CA PHE A 243 -51.16 -4.43 36.34
C PHE A 243 -52.42 -4.62 35.48
N LYS A 244 -52.82 -5.86 35.17
CA LYS A 244 -54.07 -6.14 34.44
C LYS A 244 -55.31 -5.90 35.31
N ASN A 245 -55.20 -6.07 36.63
CA ASN A 245 -56.32 -5.86 37.58
C ASN A 245 -56.63 -4.39 37.90
N TYR A 246 -55.77 -3.43 37.54
CA TYR A 246 -55.91 -2.02 37.93
C TYR A 246 -55.98 -1.05 36.74
N TYR A 247 -56.67 -1.42 35.66
CA TYR A 247 -56.99 -0.54 34.51
C TYR A 247 -55.81 0.33 33.99
N MET A 248 -54.58 -0.19 34.05
CA MET A 248 -53.36 0.51 33.62
C MET A 248 -52.66 -0.23 32.47
N GLU A 249 -53.46 -0.73 31.54
CA GLU A 249 -53.02 -1.54 30.39
C GLU A 249 -51.96 -0.81 29.53
N LYS A 250 -52.05 0.52 29.46
CA LYS A 250 -51.10 1.36 28.71
C LYS A 250 -49.71 1.41 29.36
N LEU A 251 -49.65 1.42 30.69
CA LEU A 251 -48.39 1.46 31.46
C LEU A 251 -47.71 0.08 31.48
N TYR A 252 -48.49 -1.00 31.62
CA TYR A 252 -47.98 -2.37 31.47
C TYR A 252 -47.34 -2.59 30.09
N ARG A 253 -47.99 -2.15 29.01
CA ARG A 253 -47.44 -2.27 27.65
C ARG A 253 -46.15 -1.47 27.44
N ILE A 254 -46.04 -0.28 28.02
CA ILE A 254 -44.79 0.51 27.97
C ILE A 254 -43.68 -0.19 28.75
N PHE A 255 -44.00 -0.76 29.92
CA PHE A 255 -43.03 -1.47 30.74
C PHE A 255 -42.48 -2.72 30.04
N ASN A 256 -43.34 -3.50 29.36
CA ASN A 256 -42.89 -4.64 28.56
C ASN A 256 -41.96 -4.22 27.43
N ILE A 257 -42.29 -3.16 26.70
CA ILE A 257 -41.42 -2.64 25.63
C ILE A 257 -40.04 -2.26 26.19
N ILE A 258 -40.01 -1.59 27.35
CA ILE A 258 -38.75 -1.24 28.03
C ILE A 258 -37.99 -2.49 28.46
N LEU A 259 -38.67 -3.51 29.01
CA LEU A 259 -38.07 -4.77 29.42
C LEU A 259 -37.46 -5.52 28.23
N TYR A 260 -38.17 -5.59 27.10
CA TYR A 260 -37.67 -6.21 25.87
C TYR A 260 -36.47 -5.44 25.29
N ILE A 261 -36.52 -4.10 25.29
CA ILE A 261 -35.37 -3.27 24.90
C ILE A 261 -34.17 -3.53 25.82
N LEU A 262 -34.40 -3.69 27.11
CA LEU A 262 -33.35 -3.97 28.08
C LEU A 262 -32.71 -5.35 27.84
N ILE A 263 -33.52 -6.36 27.52
CA ILE A 263 -33.05 -7.71 27.18
C ILE A 263 -32.21 -7.67 25.89
N VAL A 264 -32.67 -6.97 24.86
CA VAL A 264 -31.91 -6.81 23.61
C VAL A 264 -30.60 -6.05 23.86
N LEU A 265 -30.63 -4.99 24.67
CA LEU A 265 -29.41 -4.24 25.05
C LEU A 265 -28.43 -5.12 25.84
N LEU A 266 -28.91 -5.90 26.80
CA LEU A 266 -28.08 -6.84 27.56
C LEU A 266 -27.48 -7.93 26.67
N ASN A 267 -28.26 -8.50 25.73
CA ASN A 267 -27.75 -9.44 24.73
C ASN A 267 -26.70 -8.80 23.82
N SER A 268 -26.90 -7.57 23.37
CA SER A 268 -25.93 -6.86 22.53
C SER A 268 -24.62 -6.51 23.26
N ILE A 269 -24.67 -6.22 24.56
CA ILE A 269 -23.48 -6.03 25.40
C ILE A 269 -22.74 -7.35 25.60
N LEU A 270 -23.46 -8.48 25.71
CA LEU A 270 -22.87 -9.82 25.80
C LEU A 270 -22.17 -10.21 24.49
N ILE A 271 -22.77 -9.91 23.32
CA ILE A 271 -22.14 -10.14 22.00
C ILE A 271 -20.82 -9.37 21.88
N PHE A 272 -20.77 -8.12 22.37
CA PHE A 272 -19.55 -7.31 22.36
C PHE A 272 -18.42 -7.87 23.24
N ARG A 273 -18.76 -8.61 24.32
CA ARG A 273 -17.78 -9.19 25.24
C ARG A 273 -17.33 -10.61 24.87
N PHE A 274 -18.05 -11.30 23.99
CA PHE A 274 -17.84 -12.70 23.61
C PHE A 274 -17.37 -12.90 22.16
N ILE A 275 -16.57 -11.97 21.63
CA ILE A 275 -15.95 -12.04 20.28
C ILE A 275 -14.97 -13.23 20.11
N GLN A 276 -14.89 -14.18 21.07
CA GLN A 276 -13.87 -15.22 21.07
C GLN A 276 -14.37 -16.68 21.00
N THR A 277 -15.68 -16.98 20.92
CA THR A 277 -16.13 -18.39 20.67
C THR A 277 -17.39 -18.47 19.78
N SER A 278 -17.26 -19.20 18.67
CA SER A 278 -17.99 -19.01 17.41
C SER A 278 -19.34 -19.73 17.24
N TYR A 279 -19.85 -20.47 18.23
CA TYR A 279 -21.15 -21.17 18.09
C TYR A 279 -22.31 -20.51 18.84
N ASN A 280 -22.04 -19.73 19.89
CA ASN A 280 -23.11 -19.10 20.68
C ASN A 280 -23.72 -17.87 19.99
N ILE A 281 -22.98 -17.23 19.08
CA ILE A 281 -23.42 -16.02 18.37
C ILE A 281 -24.58 -16.33 17.42
N LEU A 282 -24.51 -17.44 16.65
CA LEU A 282 -25.61 -17.83 15.77
C LEU A 282 -26.89 -18.16 16.54
N PHE A 283 -26.76 -18.83 17.69
CA PHE A 283 -27.90 -19.15 18.55
C PHE A 283 -28.55 -17.88 19.13
N VAL A 284 -27.75 -16.95 19.65
CA VAL A 284 -28.25 -15.67 20.20
C VAL A 284 -28.91 -14.82 19.11
N LEU A 285 -28.30 -14.72 17.92
CA LEU A 285 -28.88 -14.01 16.78
C LEU A 285 -30.18 -14.65 16.29
N SER A 286 -30.27 -15.99 16.27
CA SER A 286 -31.50 -16.70 15.90
C SER A 286 -32.63 -16.48 16.92
N LEU A 287 -32.30 -16.35 18.20
CA LEU A 287 -33.24 -16.07 19.27
C LEU A 287 -33.76 -14.63 19.18
N ASP A 288 -32.87 -13.66 18.94
CA ASP A 288 -33.21 -12.25 18.76
C ASP A 288 -34.08 -12.04 17.50
N ILE A 289 -33.79 -12.74 16.40
CA ILE A 289 -34.64 -12.78 15.20
C ILE A 289 -36.02 -13.38 15.53
N GLY A 290 -36.08 -14.47 16.30
CA GLY A 290 -37.32 -15.09 16.74
C GLY A 290 -38.19 -14.16 17.60
N ILE A 291 -37.57 -13.41 18.53
CA ILE A 291 -38.24 -12.43 19.38
C ILE A 291 -38.76 -11.25 18.54
N LEU A 292 -37.94 -10.73 17.61
CA LEU A 292 -38.33 -9.64 16.70
C LEU A 292 -39.48 -10.05 15.77
N LEU A 293 -39.48 -11.28 15.26
CA LEU A 293 -40.58 -11.83 14.44
C LEU A 293 -41.88 -11.98 15.23
N ARG A 294 -41.79 -12.36 16.52
CA ARG A 294 -42.95 -12.47 17.40
C ARG A 294 -43.56 -11.10 17.71
N ILE A 295 -42.71 -10.10 18.01
CA ILE A 295 -43.13 -8.70 18.16
C ILE A 295 -43.73 -8.17 16.85
N TYR A 296 -43.14 -8.50 15.70
CA TYR A 296 -43.72 -8.11 14.41
C TYR A 296 -45.13 -8.69 14.25
N ASN A 297 -45.33 -9.99 14.51
CA ASN A 297 -46.63 -10.63 14.34
C ASN A 297 -47.71 -10.08 15.29
N ASP A 298 -47.38 -9.84 16.56
CA ASP A 298 -48.34 -9.34 17.55
C ASP A 298 -48.76 -7.88 17.29
N TYR A 299 -47.93 -7.09 16.61
CA TYR A 299 -48.14 -5.64 16.43
C TYR A 299 -48.36 -5.18 14.97
N LYS A 300 -48.21 -6.07 13.96
CA LYS A 300 -48.36 -5.76 12.52
C LYS A 300 -49.71 -5.14 12.16
N ASN A 301 -50.78 -5.52 12.87
CA ASN A 301 -52.15 -5.12 12.51
C ASN A 301 -52.71 -3.95 13.35
N LYS A 302 -51.92 -3.35 14.26
CA LYS A 302 -52.46 -2.38 15.25
C LYS A 302 -51.72 -1.03 15.37
N TYR A 303 -50.55 -0.85 14.74
CA TYR A 303 -49.80 0.43 14.80
C TYR A 303 -49.05 0.81 13.50
N ASN A 304 -48.75 2.12 13.43
CA ASN A 304 -48.16 2.91 12.34
C ASN A 304 -46.87 2.33 11.70
N TYR A 305 -46.71 2.55 10.40
CA TYR A 305 -45.59 2.14 9.51
C TYR A 305 -44.17 2.31 10.10
N ARG A 306 -43.97 3.27 11.02
CA ARG A 306 -42.67 3.55 11.68
C ARG A 306 -42.15 2.43 12.58
N LEU A 307 -43.04 1.69 13.27
CA LEU A 307 -42.60 0.60 14.17
C LEU A 307 -42.12 -0.62 13.37
N ILE A 308 -42.76 -0.90 12.24
CA ILE A 308 -42.37 -1.97 11.31
C ILE A 308 -41.00 -1.65 10.67
N ASN A 309 -40.76 -0.40 10.29
CA ASN A 309 -39.45 0.01 9.77
C ASN A 309 -38.34 -0.09 10.83
N PHE A 310 -38.65 0.13 12.10
CA PHE A 310 -37.68 -0.04 13.19
C PHE A 310 -37.28 -1.51 13.39
N ILE A 311 -38.25 -2.44 13.27
CA ILE A 311 -37.98 -3.89 13.32
C ILE A 311 -37.14 -4.33 12.10
N LYS A 312 -37.48 -3.86 10.90
CA LYS A 312 -36.67 -4.12 9.68
C LYS A 312 -35.24 -3.59 9.82
N PHE A 313 -35.08 -2.43 10.43
CA PHE A 313 -33.76 -1.84 10.71
C PHE A 313 -32.97 -2.68 11.70
N GLY A 314 -33.61 -3.23 12.74
CA GLY A 314 -33.00 -4.17 13.68
C GLY A 314 -32.48 -5.44 13.01
N VAL A 315 -33.25 -6.02 12.08
CA VAL A 315 -32.81 -7.20 11.30
C VAL A 315 -31.63 -6.84 10.39
N LEU A 316 -31.63 -5.65 9.78
CA LEU A 316 -30.53 -5.17 8.94
C LEU A 316 -29.24 -5.01 9.75
N ILE A 317 -29.33 -4.45 10.96
CA ILE A 317 -28.19 -4.30 11.87
C ILE A 317 -27.60 -5.66 12.24
N VAL A 318 -28.43 -6.65 12.57
CA VAL A 318 -27.98 -8.02 12.87
C VAL A 318 -27.25 -8.64 11.67
N PHE A 319 -27.76 -8.42 10.46
CA PHE A 319 -27.10 -8.90 9.23
C PHE A 319 -25.76 -8.20 8.99
N PHE A 320 -25.69 -6.89 9.21
CA PHE A 320 -24.44 -6.13 9.14
C PHE A 320 -23.42 -6.60 10.18
N ILE A 321 -23.86 -6.88 11.42
CA ILE A 321 -22.98 -7.39 12.48
C ILE A 321 -22.44 -8.79 12.10
N ALA A 322 -23.26 -9.66 11.52
CA ALA A 322 -22.83 -10.98 11.06
C ALA A 322 -21.76 -10.89 9.94
N ILE A 323 -21.95 -9.99 8.97
CA ILE A 323 -20.98 -9.72 7.89
C ILE A 323 -19.68 -9.14 8.47
N SER A 324 -19.78 -8.18 9.40
CA SER A 324 -18.60 -7.56 10.04
C SER A 324 -17.80 -8.55 10.90
N VAL A 325 -18.47 -9.49 11.58
CA VAL A 325 -17.80 -10.55 12.36
C VAL A 325 -17.10 -11.55 11.43
N GLN A 326 -17.74 -11.92 10.33
CA GLN A 326 -17.14 -12.79 9.32
C GLN A 326 -15.91 -12.13 8.69
N TYR A 327 -15.99 -10.83 8.34
CA TYR A 327 -14.85 -10.04 7.87
C TYR A 327 -13.70 -9.97 8.88
N SER A 328 -14.00 -9.80 10.18
CA SER A 328 -12.99 -9.73 11.25
C SER A 328 -12.26 -11.05 11.51
N ILE A 329 -12.87 -12.20 11.18
CA ILE A 329 -12.21 -13.52 11.31
C ILE A 329 -11.25 -13.74 10.15
N TYR A 330 -11.65 -13.38 8.92
CA TYR A 330 -10.79 -13.47 7.75
C TYR A 330 -9.59 -12.51 7.84
N SER A 331 -9.81 -11.29 8.36
CA SER A 331 -8.73 -10.32 8.58
C SER A 331 -7.75 -10.68 9.71
N LYS A 332 -8.02 -11.74 10.48
CA LYS A 332 -7.12 -12.23 11.55
C LYS A 332 -6.30 -13.45 11.15
N LEU A 333 -6.64 -14.07 10.02
CA LEU A 333 -5.96 -15.23 9.46
C LEU A 333 -5.18 -14.85 8.19
N ASP A 334 -5.14 -13.57 7.81
CA ASP A 334 -4.56 -13.05 6.56
C ASP A 334 -5.00 -13.85 5.31
N ILE A 335 -6.29 -14.19 5.28
CA ILE A 335 -6.95 -14.89 4.17
C ILE A 335 -7.77 -13.90 3.35
N ASP A 336 -7.42 -13.75 2.08
CA ASP A 336 -8.25 -13.00 1.12
C ASP A 336 -9.22 -13.94 0.40
N ILE A 337 -10.48 -13.52 0.31
CA ILE A 337 -11.51 -14.23 -0.46
C ILE A 337 -11.56 -13.65 -1.86
N LEU A 338 -11.16 -14.45 -2.85
CA LEU A 338 -11.33 -14.14 -4.26
C LEU A 338 -12.61 -14.81 -4.77
N ASN A 339 -13.16 -14.32 -5.89
CA ASN A 339 -14.38 -14.89 -6.49
C ASN A 339 -14.28 -16.40 -6.78
N ASP A 340 -13.04 -16.90 -6.97
CA ASP A 340 -12.80 -18.27 -7.43
C ASP A 340 -12.09 -19.16 -6.38
N GLY A 341 -11.71 -18.64 -5.20
CA GLY A 341 -11.01 -19.41 -4.17
C GLY A 341 -10.40 -18.56 -3.06
N LEU A 342 -9.69 -19.20 -2.13
CA LEU A 342 -8.96 -18.53 -1.06
C LEU A 342 -7.50 -18.29 -1.46
N TYR A 343 -7.02 -17.10 -1.10
CA TYR A 343 -5.62 -16.73 -1.11
C TYR A 343 -5.11 -16.76 0.34
N LEU A 344 -4.18 -17.67 0.63
CA LEU A 344 -3.65 -17.91 1.97
C LEU A 344 -2.30 -17.22 2.13
N THR A 345 -2.17 -16.32 3.10
CA THR A 345 -0.85 -15.85 3.53
C THR A 345 -0.31 -16.81 4.60
N VAL A 346 0.89 -17.32 4.39
CA VAL A 346 1.52 -18.32 5.23
C VAL A 346 2.36 -17.64 6.29
N HIS A 347 1.98 -17.81 7.56
CA HIS A 347 2.75 -17.39 8.73
C HIS A 347 2.94 -18.63 9.60
N THR A 348 4.13 -19.23 9.55
CA THR A 348 4.42 -20.49 10.27
C THR A 348 5.88 -20.58 10.68
N ASP A 349 6.09 -21.14 11.87
CA ASP A 349 7.41 -21.50 12.42
C ASP A 349 7.59 -23.04 12.39
N GLU A 350 6.77 -23.76 11.61
CA GLU A 350 6.83 -25.22 11.50
C GLU A 350 7.84 -25.67 10.44
N GLU A 351 8.61 -26.73 10.74
CA GLU A 351 9.56 -27.33 9.78
C GLU A 351 8.87 -28.11 8.66
N ILE A 352 7.67 -28.62 8.92
CA ILE A 352 6.85 -29.33 7.94
C ILE A 352 5.54 -28.55 7.80
N TYR A 353 5.27 -28.04 6.61
CA TYR A 353 4.07 -27.24 6.36
C TYR A 353 3.20 -27.88 5.27
N ASP A 354 1.93 -28.11 5.62
CA ASP A 354 0.93 -28.66 4.71
C ASP A 354 -0.05 -27.55 4.28
N ILE A 355 0.01 -27.16 3.01
CA ILE A 355 -0.92 -26.19 2.44
C ILE A 355 -2.26 -26.91 2.21
N PRO A 356 -3.31 -26.59 2.98
CA PRO A 356 -4.53 -27.38 2.98
C PRO A 356 -5.31 -27.21 1.67
N ASP A 357 -5.89 -28.29 1.15
CA ASP A 357 -6.78 -28.26 -0.02
C ASP A 357 -7.94 -27.25 0.11
N GLN A 358 -8.45 -27.12 1.33
CA GLN A 358 -9.61 -26.32 1.68
C GLN A 358 -9.45 -25.73 3.07
N LEU A 359 -9.91 -24.50 3.25
CA LEU A 359 -9.98 -23.83 4.54
C LEU A 359 -11.37 -23.25 4.69
N LEU A 360 -12.02 -23.49 5.85
CA LEU A 360 -13.38 -23.02 6.13
C LEU A 360 -14.44 -23.41 5.06
N GLY A 361 -14.22 -24.54 4.38
CA GLY A 361 -15.12 -25.07 3.34
C GLY A 361 -14.91 -24.47 1.94
N SER A 362 -13.98 -23.53 1.78
CA SER A 362 -13.58 -22.96 0.49
C SER A 362 -12.24 -23.53 0.04
N LYS A 363 -12.05 -23.68 -1.28
CA LYS A 363 -10.79 -24.18 -1.86
C LYS A 363 -9.66 -23.16 -1.67
N VAL A 364 -8.49 -23.61 -1.27
CA VAL A 364 -7.26 -22.79 -1.29
C VAL A 364 -6.65 -22.91 -2.68
N LYS A 365 -6.54 -21.78 -3.38
CA LYS A 365 -5.99 -21.72 -4.73
C LYS A 365 -4.59 -21.11 -4.79
N PHE A 366 -4.29 -20.22 -3.85
CA PHE A 366 -3.02 -19.52 -3.83
C PHE A 366 -2.45 -19.54 -2.42
N ALA A 367 -1.13 -19.69 -2.32
CA ALA A 367 -0.38 -19.53 -1.08
C ALA A 367 0.68 -18.45 -1.28
N LYS A 368 0.85 -17.58 -0.28
CA LYS A 368 1.85 -16.51 -0.29
C LYS A 368 2.73 -16.60 0.93
N PHE A 369 4.03 -16.57 0.70
CA PHE A 369 5.07 -16.45 1.71
C PHE A 369 5.56 -14.99 1.75
N SER A 370 5.51 -14.38 2.92
CA SER A 370 5.95 -13.02 3.22
C SER A 370 7.47 -12.95 3.39
N ILE A 371 8.09 -11.82 3.01
CA ILE A 371 9.54 -11.59 3.28
C ILE A 371 9.78 -11.28 4.76
N GLU A 372 8.78 -10.80 5.48
CA GLU A 372 8.94 -10.39 6.88
C GLU A 372 9.07 -11.57 7.85
N ASP A 373 8.76 -12.78 7.39
CA ASP A 373 8.79 -13.99 8.19
C ASP A 373 10.07 -14.80 7.93
N GLU A 374 10.71 -15.26 9.00
CA GLU A 374 11.82 -16.21 8.93
C GLU A 374 11.27 -17.65 8.90
N TYR A 375 11.05 -18.20 7.70
CA TYR A 375 10.54 -19.56 7.55
C TYR A 375 11.59 -20.61 7.88
N VAL A 376 11.24 -21.58 8.71
CA VAL A 376 12.03 -22.79 9.01
C VAL A 376 11.53 -24.03 8.26
N ILE A 377 10.71 -23.85 7.22
CA ILE A 377 10.07 -24.93 6.48
C ILE A 377 11.13 -25.71 5.70
N ASN A 378 11.32 -26.97 6.07
CA ASN A 378 12.19 -27.94 5.42
C ASN A 378 11.40 -28.82 4.43
N GLU A 379 10.15 -29.14 4.75
CA GLU A 379 9.27 -29.91 3.87
C GLU A 379 7.95 -29.17 3.62
N LEU A 380 7.59 -28.99 2.34
CA LEU A 380 6.36 -28.34 1.92
C LEU A 380 5.43 -29.31 1.20
N TYR A 381 4.19 -29.45 1.68
CA TYR A 381 3.16 -30.28 1.05
C TYR A 381 2.16 -29.38 0.31
N ILE A 382 1.98 -29.65 -0.98
CA ILE A 382 1.13 -28.90 -1.90
C ILE A 382 -0.23 -29.57 -2.06
N GLY A 383 -1.28 -28.88 -1.60
CA GLY A 383 -2.67 -29.31 -1.75
C GLY A 383 -3.14 -29.41 -3.21
N LYS A 384 -4.16 -30.22 -3.47
CA LYS A 384 -4.67 -30.57 -4.81
C LYS A 384 -5.33 -29.42 -5.58
N ASN A 385 -5.81 -28.40 -4.86
CA ASN A 385 -6.49 -27.24 -5.46
C ASN A 385 -5.55 -26.05 -5.64
N LEU A 386 -4.29 -26.16 -5.20
CA LEU A 386 -3.34 -25.07 -5.27
C LEU A 386 -2.92 -24.86 -6.73
N GLU A 387 -3.06 -23.63 -7.21
CA GLU A 387 -2.75 -23.20 -8.57
C GLU A 387 -1.42 -22.45 -8.63
N ASN A 388 -1.00 -21.78 -7.54
CA ASN A 388 0.29 -21.07 -7.50
C ASN A 388 0.80 -20.85 -6.07
N VAL A 389 2.12 -20.70 -5.95
CA VAL A 389 2.83 -20.29 -4.73
C VAL A 389 3.59 -19.00 -5.01
N TYR A 390 3.35 -17.98 -4.20
CA TYR A 390 4.02 -16.69 -4.31
C TYR A 390 5.03 -16.54 -3.17
N ILE A 391 6.29 -16.30 -3.51
CA ILE A 391 7.29 -15.81 -2.58
C ILE A 391 7.66 -14.41 -3.04
N ASN A 392 7.55 -13.45 -2.13
CA ASN A 392 7.86 -12.07 -2.48
C ASN A 392 9.39 -11.97 -2.75
N SER A 393 9.76 -11.40 -3.90
CA SER A 393 11.13 -11.07 -4.37
C SER A 393 12.08 -12.20 -4.81
N SER A 394 11.82 -13.46 -4.49
CA SER A 394 12.58 -14.62 -4.99
C SER A 394 11.65 -15.81 -5.23
N LYS A 395 12.10 -16.85 -5.93
CA LYS A 395 11.42 -18.15 -6.01
C LYS A 395 11.97 -19.15 -4.97
N ILE A 396 12.59 -18.66 -3.90
CA ILE A 396 13.42 -19.47 -3.01
C ILE A 396 12.89 -19.40 -1.58
N LEU A 397 12.72 -20.56 -0.96
CA LEU A 397 12.51 -20.67 0.48
C LEU A 397 13.82 -21.13 1.14
N PRO A 398 14.41 -20.35 2.07
CA PRO A 398 15.81 -20.53 2.51
C PRO A 398 16.14 -21.90 3.12
N ASN A 399 15.20 -22.51 3.83
CA ASN A 399 15.38 -23.79 4.52
C ASN A 399 14.70 -24.96 3.81
N LEU A 400 14.05 -24.71 2.66
CA LEU A 400 13.26 -25.73 2.00
C LEU A 400 14.17 -26.77 1.36
N ASP A 401 14.00 -28.02 1.80
CA ASP A 401 14.73 -29.18 1.33
C ASP A 401 13.90 -30.03 0.37
N LEU A 402 12.59 -30.20 0.63
CA LEU A 402 11.72 -31.10 -0.13
C LEU A 402 10.33 -30.51 -0.41
N ILE A 403 9.83 -30.73 -1.62
CA ILE A 403 8.47 -30.39 -2.03
C ILE A 403 7.71 -31.67 -2.35
N HIS A 404 6.59 -31.88 -1.66
CA HIS A 404 5.64 -32.96 -1.91
C HIS A 404 4.40 -32.38 -2.57
N ILE A 405 3.86 -33.05 -3.58
CA ILE A 405 2.62 -32.65 -4.22
C ILE A 405 1.59 -33.76 -4.18
N ASN A 406 0.34 -33.39 -3.91
CA ASN A 406 -0.76 -34.32 -4.01
C ASN A 406 -0.93 -34.76 -5.47
N GLU A 407 -0.89 -36.07 -5.76
CA GLU A 407 -1.00 -36.65 -7.11
C GLU A 407 -2.25 -36.21 -7.90
N SER A 408 -3.29 -35.70 -7.21
CA SER A 408 -4.50 -35.17 -7.85
C SER A 408 -4.42 -33.69 -8.22
N ASN A 409 -3.31 -32.98 -7.96
CA ASN A 409 -3.14 -31.60 -8.39
C ASN A 409 -3.05 -31.55 -9.93
N GLN A 410 -3.88 -30.71 -10.56
CA GLN A 410 -3.97 -30.59 -12.02
C GLN A 410 -3.27 -29.34 -12.58
N HIS A 411 -2.72 -28.51 -11.71
CA HIS A 411 -2.17 -27.19 -12.04
C HIS A 411 -0.66 -27.10 -11.83
N LEU A 412 -0.14 -27.89 -10.88
CA LEU A 412 1.24 -27.85 -10.45
C LEU A 412 1.88 -29.23 -10.59
N GLU A 413 3.18 -29.25 -10.85
CA GLU A 413 3.98 -30.46 -10.98
C GLU A 413 5.31 -30.30 -10.24
N VAL A 414 5.82 -31.37 -9.63
CA VAL A 414 7.15 -31.38 -9.03
C VAL A 414 8.06 -32.26 -9.88
N LYS A 415 9.13 -31.68 -10.44
CA LYS A 415 10.18 -32.40 -11.18
C LYS A 415 11.50 -32.13 -10.51
N GLU A 416 12.25 -33.19 -10.19
CA GLU A 416 13.57 -33.05 -9.55
C GLU A 416 13.53 -32.13 -8.32
N ASN A 417 12.45 -32.25 -7.52
CA ASN A 417 12.20 -31.46 -6.32
C ASN A 417 11.88 -29.97 -6.53
N ILE A 418 11.82 -29.49 -7.77
CA ILE A 418 11.43 -28.12 -8.11
C ILE A 418 9.95 -28.10 -8.48
N LEU A 419 9.23 -27.06 -8.02
CA LEU A 419 7.81 -26.88 -8.32
C LEU A 419 7.63 -26.08 -9.62
N TYR A 420 6.82 -26.60 -10.53
CA TYR A 420 6.47 -26.01 -11.81
C TYR A 420 4.96 -25.77 -11.94
N ASP A 421 4.58 -24.80 -12.76
CA ASP A 421 3.21 -24.67 -13.26
C ASP A 421 2.92 -25.57 -14.47
N ASP A 422 1.67 -25.56 -14.94
CA ASP A 422 1.20 -26.27 -16.11
C ASP A 422 1.85 -25.83 -17.44
N THR A 423 2.58 -24.71 -17.42
CA THR A 423 3.38 -24.20 -18.55
C THR A 423 4.87 -24.54 -18.45
N ASN A 424 5.27 -25.38 -17.49
CA ASN A 424 6.67 -25.69 -17.14
C ASN A 424 7.50 -24.47 -16.67
N GLN A 425 6.88 -23.42 -16.14
CA GLN A 425 7.62 -22.35 -15.48
C GLN A 425 7.88 -22.73 -14.03
N ILE A 426 9.11 -22.49 -13.58
CA ILE A 426 9.51 -22.68 -12.19
C ILE A 426 8.68 -21.73 -11.31
N ILE A 427 8.05 -22.26 -10.27
CA ILE A 427 7.34 -21.49 -9.25
C ILE A 427 8.19 -21.36 -8.00
N LEU A 428 8.79 -22.47 -7.56
CA LEU A 428 9.52 -22.56 -6.31
C LEU A 428 10.70 -23.51 -6.43
N VAL A 429 11.86 -23.06 -5.98
CA VAL A 429 13.13 -23.78 -5.95
C VAL A 429 13.55 -24.01 -4.50
N PRO A 430 13.75 -25.25 -4.06
CA PRO A 430 14.38 -25.58 -2.78
C PRO A 430 15.82 -25.08 -2.71
N MET A 431 16.29 -24.66 -1.53
CA MET A 431 17.68 -24.25 -1.33
C MET A 431 18.67 -25.41 -1.57
N SER A 432 18.21 -26.66 -1.44
CA SER A 432 18.99 -27.87 -1.72
C SER A 432 19.27 -28.12 -3.21
N THR A 433 18.73 -27.30 -4.11
CA THR A 433 18.86 -27.47 -5.57
C THR A 433 20.29 -27.21 -6.04
N THR A 434 20.89 -28.18 -6.72
CA THR A 434 22.27 -28.08 -7.26
C THR A 434 22.32 -27.79 -8.76
N SER A 435 21.24 -28.04 -9.50
CA SER A 435 21.17 -27.76 -10.94
C SER A 435 19.82 -27.20 -11.34
N LEU A 436 19.81 -26.21 -12.24
CA LEU A 436 18.59 -25.63 -12.79
C LEU A 436 18.57 -25.71 -14.32
N TYR A 437 17.41 -26.09 -14.87
CA TYR A 437 17.10 -25.96 -16.29
C TYR A 437 16.02 -24.91 -16.49
N ILE A 438 16.30 -23.90 -17.32
CA ILE A 438 15.45 -22.71 -17.48
C ILE A 438 15.01 -22.57 -18.93
N SER A 439 13.70 -22.62 -19.16
CA SER A 439 13.10 -22.50 -20.50
C SER A 439 12.21 -21.27 -20.70
N SER A 440 11.98 -20.48 -19.64
CA SER A 440 11.18 -19.26 -19.74
C SER A 440 11.88 -18.19 -20.57
N GLU A 441 11.16 -17.48 -21.44
CA GLU A 441 11.70 -16.40 -22.29
C GLU A 441 12.46 -15.33 -21.48
N THR A 442 11.98 -15.01 -20.28
CA THR A 442 12.60 -14.03 -19.38
C THR A 442 12.89 -14.65 -18.02
N VAL A 443 14.13 -14.56 -17.56
CA VAL A 443 14.54 -14.79 -16.18
C VAL A 443 14.40 -13.47 -15.43
N ALA A 444 13.42 -13.38 -14.53
CA ALA A 444 13.10 -12.15 -13.82
C ALA A 444 14.22 -11.70 -12.86
N SER A 445 14.23 -10.42 -12.52
CA SER A 445 15.26 -9.83 -11.66
C SER A 445 15.28 -10.50 -10.28
N SER A 446 16.47 -10.82 -9.77
CA SER A 446 16.69 -11.43 -8.45
C SER A 446 15.94 -12.73 -8.17
N VAL A 447 15.38 -13.37 -9.20
CA VAL A 447 14.45 -14.48 -9.02
C VAL A 447 15.10 -15.74 -8.44
N PHE A 448 16.38 -15.97 -8.76
CA PHE A 448 17.20 -17.09 -8.30
C PHE A 448 18.40 -16.63 -7.45
N ARG A 449 18.33 -15.43 -6.89
CA ARG A 449 19.38 -14.86 -6.05
C ARG A 449 19.59 -15.65 -4.75
N ASP A 450 20.84 -15.79 -4.32
CA ASP A 450 21.23 -16.41 -3.03
C ASP A 450 20.96 -17.94 -2.99
N LEU A 451 20.98 -18.63 -4.14
CA LEU A 451 20.95 -20.10 -4.20
C LEU A 451 22.34 -20.68 -3.90
N TYR A 452 22.69 -20.71 -2.62
CA TYR A 452 24.03 -21.07 -2.18
C TYR A 452 24.48 -22.49 -2.52
N ASN A 453 23.57 -23.43 -2.84
CA ASN A 453 23.95 -24.80 -3.24
C ASN A 453 23.89 -25.04 -4.75
N LEU A 454 23.53 -24.03 -5.55
CA LEU A 454 23.44 -24.15 -7.00
C LEU A 454 24.85 -24.28 -7.58
N GLU A 455 25.11 -25.37 -8.29
CA GLU A 455 26.39 -25.70 -8.92
C GLU A 455 26.36 -25.46 -10.44
N SER A 456 25.18 -25.60 -11.07
CA SER A 456 25.04 -25.43 -12.53
C SER A 456 23.70 -24.86 -12.96
N VAL A 457 23.71 -24.08 -14.04
CA VAL A 457 22.49 -23.60 -14.71
C VAL A 457 22.56 -23.85 -16.22
N THR A 458 21.52 -24.46 -16.77
CA THR A 458 21.33 -24.64 -18.21
C THR A 458 20.15 -23.79 -18.69
N PHE A 459 20.42 -22.92 -19.67
CA PHE A 459 19.43 -22.08 -20.31
C PHE A 459 19.02 -22.69 -21.66
N ALA A 460 17.71 -22.94 -21.82
CA ALA A 460 17.16 -23.42 -23.07
C ALA A 460 17.30 -22.38 -24.18
N SER A 461 17.24 -22.84 -25.44
CA SER A 461 17.34 -21.93 -26.60
C SER A 461 16.24 -20.86 -26.65
N SER A 462 15.12 -21.03 -25.94
CA SER A 462 14.01 -20.07 -25.86
C SER A 462 14.27 -18.87 -24.93
N VAL A 463 15.29 -18.91 -24.07
CA VAL A 463 15.62 -17.82 -23.14
C VAL A 463 16.17 -16.64 -23.93
N LYS A 464 15.59 -15.44 -23.72
CA LYS A 464 16.01 -14.19 -24.37
C LYS A 464 16.59 -13.17 -23.41
N TYR A 465 16.11 -13.14 -22.18
CA TYR A 465 16.45 -12.06 -21.24
C TYR A 465 16.82 -12.65 -19.88
N ILE A 466 18.02 -12.34 -19.39
CA ILE A 466 18.44 -12.62 -18.02
C ILE A 466 18.53 -11.28 -17.28
N ASN A 467 17.55 -11.01 -16.42
CA ASN A 467 17.43 -9.69 -15.81
C ASN A 467 18.38 -9.50 -14.61
N ARG A 468 18.38 -8.26 -14.10
CA ARG A 468 19.32 -7.77 -13.09
C ARG A 468 19.37 -8.70 -11.88
N TYR A 469 20.59 -9.05 -11.48
CA TYR A 469 20.85 -9.87 -10.29
C TYR A 469 20.12 -11.22 -10.25
N ALA A 470 19.69 -11.78 -11.41
CA ALA A 470 18.90 -13.01 -11.47
C ALA A 470 19.53 -14.19 -10.72
N PHE A 471 20.85 -14.34 -10.80
CA PHE A 471 21.68 -15.38 -10.16
C PHE A 471 22.79 -14.74 -9.32
N ALA A 472 22.48 -13.64 -8.63
CA ALA A 472 23.47 -12.99 -7.78
C ALA A 472 23.66 -13.76 -6.47
N ASN A 473 24.91 -13.82 -5.98
CA ASN A 473 25.32 -14.53 -4.76
C ASN A 473 25.10 -16.06 -4.81
N ASP A 474 25.08 -16.67 -5.99
CA ASP A 474 25.06 -18.13 -6.14
C ASP A 474 26.50 -18.64 -6.04
N VAL A 475 27.06 -18.55 -4.83
CA VAL A 475 28.51 -18.65 -4.58
C VAL A 475 29.14 -19.98 -5.00
N ASN A 476 28.35 -21.05 -5.09
CA ASN A 476 28.80 -22.38 -5.54
C ASN A 476 28.52 -22.63 -7.04
N LEU A 477 28.01 -21.65 -7.79
CA LEU A 477 27.72 -21.82 -9.22
C LEU A 477 29.04 -21.94 -9.99
N GLU A 478 29.33 -23.15 -10.48
CA GLU A 478 30.57 -23.46 -11.18
C GLU A 478 30.43 -23.32 -12.70
N SER A 479 29.22 -23.50 -13.25
CA SER A 479 28.98 -23.51 -14.69
C SER A 479 27.63 -22.93 -15.12
N ILE A 480 27.67 -22.16 -16.20
CA ILE A 480 26.50 -21.71 -16.94
C ILE A 480 26.57 -22.26 -18.37
N THR A 481 25.47 -22.80 -18.88
CA THR A 481 25.42 -23.41 -20.21
C THR A 481 24.20 -22.90 -20.97
N PHE A 482 24.38 -22.59 -22.26
CA PHE A 482 23.30 -22.24 -23.17
C PHE A 482 23.15 -23.36 -24.21
N GLU A 483 21.91 -23.76 -24.51
CA GLU A 483 21.66 -24.71 -25.58
C GLU A 483 22.10 -24.17 -26.95
N GLU A 484 22.36 -25.10 -27.88
CA GLU A 484 22.64 -24.76 -29.28
C GLU A 484 21.53 -23.89 -29.87
N ASN A 485 21.90 -22.93 -30.74
CA ASN A 485 20.96 -21.96 -31.33
C ASN A 485 20.21 -21.13 -30.28
N SER A 486 20.89 -20.77 -29.19
CA SER A 486 20.39 -19.81 -28.21
C SER A 486 19.84 -18.55 -28.86
N HIS A 487 18.72 -18.05 -28.35
CA HIS A 487 18.12 -16.76 -28.73
C HIS A 487 18.33 -15.69 -27.64
N LEU A 488 19.34 -15.86 -26.79
CA LEU A 488 19.66 -14.90 -25.73
C LEU A 488 20.00 -13.53 -26.33
N ILE A 489 19.30 -12.48 -25.90
CA ILE A 489 19.45 -11.11 -26.38
C ILE A 489 20.14 -10.24 -25.34
N SER A 490 19.75 -10.34 -24.06
CA SER A 490 20.30 -9.49 -22.98
C SER A 490 20.64 -10.28 -21.73
N ILE A 491 21.80 -9.95 -21.14
CA ILE A 491 22.13 -10.24 -19.74
C ILE A 491 22.32 -8.90 -19.04
N GLU A 492 21.47 -8.58 -18.08
CA GLU A 492 21.43 -7.28 -17.44
C GLU A 492 22.43 -7.14 -16.26
N GLU A 493 22.54 -5.93 -15.72
CA GLU A 493 23.42 -5.55 -14.61
C GLU A 493 23.50 -6.63 -13.50
N GLY A 494 24.72 -7.07 -13.21
CA GLY A 494 25.01 -7.95 -12.08
C GLY A 494 24.29 -9.31 -12.09
N ALA A 495 23.81 -9.79 -13.25
CA ALA A 495 23.06 -11.05 -13.34
C ALA A 495 23.76 -12.24 -12.67
N PHE A 496 25.10 -12.31 -12.72
CA PHE A 496 25.94 -13.33 -12.07
C PHE A 496 26.92 -12.69 -11.06
N TYR A 497 26.49 -11.62 -10.38
CA TYR A 497 27.27 -10.95 -9.34
C TYR A 497 27.63 -11.90 -8.20
N ASN A 498 28.89 -11.91 -7.76
CA ASN A 498 29.39 -12.67 -6.61
C ASN A 498 29.19 -14.19 -6.73
N ASN A 499 29.28 -14.71 -7.97
CA ASN A 499 29.35 -16.15 -8.24
C ASN A 499 30.81 -16.58 -8.21
N THR A 500 31.32 -16.73 -6.99
CA THR A 500 32.75 -16.85 -6.71
C THR A 500 33.39 -18.15 -7.18
N SER A 501 32.60 -19.19 -7.48
CA SER A 501 33.07 -20.49 -7.98
C SER A 501 33.01 -20.64 -9.50
N LEU A 502 32.49 -19.64 -10.23
CA LEU A 502 32.36 -19.71 -11.68
C LEU A 502 33.73 -19.65 -12.35
N THR A 503 34.13 -20.69 -13.07
CA THR A 503 35.48 -20.83 -13.66
C THR A 503 35.52 -20.56 -15.15
N PHE A 504 34.42 -20.80 -15.86
CA PHE A 504 34.33 -20.67 -17.30
C PHE A 504 32.98 -20.09 -17.73
N VAL A 505 33.03 -19.20 -18.72
CA VAL A 505 31.84 -18.60 -19.34
C VAL A 505 31.97 -18.65 -20.85
N GLU A 506 30.93 -19.17 -21.50
CA GLU A 506 30.73 -19.06 -22.95
C GLU A 506 29.38 -18.40 -23.22
N LEU A 507 29.41 -17.24 -23.88
CA LEU A 507 28.21 -16.48 -24.21
C LEU A 507 27.84 -16.67 -25.69
N PRO A 508 26.54 -16.81 -26.01
CA PRO A 508 26.09 -17.14 -27.36
C PRO A 508 26.14 -15.95 -28.32
N ILE A 509 26.30 -16.23 -29.62
CA ILE A 509 26.41 -15.22 -30.69
C ILE A 509 25.13 -14.39 -30.89
N SER A 510 24.00 -14.82 -30.34
CA SER A 510 22.74 -14.08 -30.39
C SER A 510 22.73 -12.85 -29.48
N LEU A 511 23.64 -12.79 -28.50
CA LEU A 511 23.65 -11.75 -27.47
C LEU A 511 23.85 -10.37 -28.10
N GLU A 512 23.06 -9.40 -27.65
CA GLU A 512 23.10 -8.01 -28.11
C GLU A 512 23.42 -7.03 -26.96
N HIS A 513 23.09 -7.37 -25.71
CA HIS A 513 23.32 -6.51 -24.54
C HIS A 513 23.97 -7.26 -23.37
N LEU A 514 24.97 -6.64 -22.75
CA LEU A 514 25.71 -7.09 -21.57
C LEU A 514 25.78 -5.95 -20.55
N GLY A 515 25.05 -6.07 -19.44
CA GLY A 515 25.03 -5.06 -18.41
C GLY A 515 26.35 -4.91 -17.64
N ILE A 516 26.51 -3.79 -16.95
CA ILE A 516 27.68 -3.55 -16.11
C ILE A 516 27.78 -4.59 -14.99
N GLY A 517 29.00 -5.11 -14.77
CA GLY A 517 29.29 -5.99 -13.65
C GLY A 517 28.58 -7.33 -13.67
N VAL A 518 28.17 -7.83 -14.85
CA VAL A 518 27.54 -9.16 -14.99
C VAL A 518 28.32 -10.25 -14.26
N PHE A 519 29.66 -10.20 -14.27
CA PHE A 519 30.55 -11.16 -13.60
C PHE A 519 31.36 -10.53 -12.47
N LYS A 520 30.89 -9.41 -11.91
CA LYS A 520 31.58 -8.77 -10.77
C LYS A 520 31.71 -9.76 -9.62
N GLU A 521 32.90 -9.85 -9.02
CA GLU A 521 33.25 -10.79 -7.93
C GLU A 521 33.28 -12.29 -8.34
N ALA A 522 33.25 -12.62 -9.64
CA ALA A 522 33.54 -13.96 -10.14
C ALA A 522 35.06 -14.28 -10.03
N ASN A 523 35.53 -14.41 -8.80
CA ASN A 523 36.96 -14.46 -8.48
C ASN A 523 37.67 -15.75 -8.89
N ALA A 524 36.94 -16.80 -9.27
CA ALA A 524 37.51 -18.04 -9.82
C ALA A 524 37.49 -18.10 -11.36
N LEU A 525 37.05 -17.04 -12.05
CA LEU A 525 36.87 -17.06 -13.50
C LEU A 525 38.23 -17.11 -14.22
N GLU A 526 38.53 -18.25 -14.85
CA GLU A 526 39.80 -18.51 -15.52
C GLU A 526 39.77 -18.21 -17.02
N ARG A 527 38.62 -18.49 -17.66
CA ARG A 527 38.45 -18.33 -19.11
C ARG A 527 37.08 -17.79 -19.50
N MET A 528 37.06 -16.93 -20.50
CA MET A 528 35.84 -16.39 -21.10
C MET A 528 35.85 -16.54 -22.63
N ILE A 529 34.71 -16.92 -23.21
CA ILE A 529 34.44 -16.87 -24.66
C ILE A 529 33.19 -16.00 -24.86
N ILE A 530 33.35 -14.83 -25.46
CA ILE A 530 32.28 -13.82 -25.55
C ILE A 530 32.15 -13.25 -26.96
N PRO A 531 30.94 -12.85 -27.41
CA PRO A 531 30.77 -12.30 -28.74
C PRO A 531 31.41 -10.91 -28.87
N PHE A 532 31.24 -10.04 -27.86
CA PHE A 532 31.71 -8.65 -27.87
C PHE A 532 32.08 -8.16 -26.46
N LEU A 533 32.65 -6.95 -26.37
CA LEU A 533 32.94 -6.25 -25.13
C LEU A 533 32.12 -4.97 -25.02
N GLY A 534 31.73 -4.60 -23.80
CA GLY A 534 30.94 -3.41 -23.52
C GLY A 534 29.47 -3.70 -23.23
N GLU A 535 28.64 -2.65 -23.31
CA GLU A 535 27.21 -2.70 -22.99
C GLU A 535 26.35 -3.25 -24.13
N GLU A 536 26.39 -2.65 -25.32
CA GLU A 536 25.73 -3.18 -26.52
C GLU A 536 26.72 -3.81 -27.51
N ARG A 537 26.19 -4.68 -28.36
CA ARG A 537 26.83 -5.11 -29.60
C ARG A 537 26.84 -3.94 -30.58
N GLU A 538 27.98 -3.65 -31.20
CA GLU A 538 28.22 -2.46 -32.06
C GLU A 538 28.29 -1.09 -31.33
N ASN A 539 28.99 -1.03 -30.18
CA ASN A 539 28.94 0.12 -29.27
C ASN A 539 29.57 1.46 -29.70
N SER A 540 30.29 1.57 -30.81
CA SER A 540 30.63 2.86 -31.43
C SER A 540 31.45 2.63 -32.70
N SER A 541 31.18 3.40 -33.76
CA SER A 541 32.07 3.48 -34.93
C SER A 541 33.34 4.30 -34.66
N SER A 542 33.41 5.01 -33.53
CA SER A 542 34.55 5.82 -33.11
C SER A 542 35.43 5.08 -32.11
N LEU A 543 36.72 4.95 -32.42
CA LEU A 543 37.74 4.37 -31.53
C LEU A 543 37.88 5.10 -30.17
N ARG A 544 37.40 6.35 -30.06
CA ARG A 544 37.62 7.24 -28.90
C ARG A 544 36.47 7.30 -27.90
N ASP A 545 35.27 6.85 -28.25
CA ASP A 545 34.04 7.15 -27.52
C ASP A 545 33.39 5.97 -26.78
N SER A 546 34.06 4.82 -26.65
CA SER A 546 33.41 3.64 -26.05
C SER A 546 33.81 3.35 -24.60
N SER A 547 32.84 2.81 -23.86
CA SER A 547 33.00 2.18 -22.54
C SER A 547 33.34 0.70 -22.66
N ASP A 548 33.81 0.25 -23.83
CA ASP A 548 34.03 -1.17 -24.17
C ASP A 548 35.39 -1.62 -23.63
N VAL A 549 35.49 -1.61 -22.31
CA VAL A 549 36.68 -2.00 -21.57
C VAL A 549 36.40 -3.26 -20.78
N LEU A 550 37.36 -4.18 -20.75
CA LEU A 550 37.22 -5.45 -20.04
C LEU A 550 36.77 -5.29 -18.56
N PRO A 551 37.26 -4.28 -17.79
CA PRO A 551 36.77 -4.02 -16.43
C PRO A 551 35.25 -3.76 -16.31
N TYR A 552 34.54 -3.42 -17.39
CA TYR A 552 33.10 -3.19 -17.39
C TYR A 552 32.31 -4.43 -16.98
N LEU A 553 32.69 -5.60 -17.50
CA LEU A 553 32.07 -6.89 -17.17
C LEU A 553 32.19 -7.22 -15.67
N PHE A 554 33.15 -6.61 -14.99
CA PHE A 554 33.42 -6.79 -13.58
C PHE A 554 32.97 -5.61 -12.71
N GLY A 555 32.30 -4.62 -13.29
CA GLY A 555 31.59 -3.57 -12.54
C GLY A 555 32.27 -2.20 -12.55
N SER A 556 33.30 -2.00 -13.37
CA SER A 556 33.91 -0.68 -13.52
C SER A 556 33.28 0.13 -14.65
N SER A 557 32.92 1.39 -14.38
CA SER A 557 32.56 2.37 -15.40
C SER A 557 33.77 3.19 -15.90
N VAL A 558 34.98 2.88 -15.45
CA VAL A 558 36.21 3.62 -15.75
C VAL A 558 37.32 2.66 -16.17
N TYR A 559 37.96 2.93 -17.30
CA TYR A 559 39.03 2.09 -17.86
C TYR A 559 40.25 1.94 -16.94
N SER A 560 40.54 2.92 -16.07
CA SER A 560 41.69 2.90 -15.18
C SER A 560 41.50 2.00 -13.94
N HIS A 561 40.33 1.39 -13.75
CA HIS A 561 40.09 0.47 -12.63
C HIS A 561 40.30 -1.00 -13.02
N TYR A 562 41.48 -1.31 -13.55
CA TYR A 562 41.87 -2.67 -13.90
C TYR A 562 41.87 -3.63 -12.69
N GLN A 563 41.89 -3.12 -11.44
CA GLN A 563 41.77 -3.96 -10.25
C GLN A 563 40.44 -4.71 -10.11
N TYR A 564 39.46 -4.43 -11.00
CA TYR A 564 38.20 -5.15 -11.08
C TYR A 564 38.34 -6.45 -11.90
N ILE A 565 39.36 -6.56 -12.76
CA ILE A 565 39.61 -7.79 -13.51
C ILE A 565 40.03 -8.88 -12.50
N PRO A 566 39.38 -10.05 -12.49
CA PRO A 566 39.74 -11.15 -11.60
C PRO A 566 41.20 -11.57 -11.81
N THR A 567 41.92 -11.78 -10.72
CA THR A 567 43.33 -12.21 -10.79
C THR A 567 43.51 -13.63 -11.32
N SER A 568 42.41 -14.39 -11.41
CA SER A 568 42.31 -15.73 -11.97
C SER A 568 42.10 -15.75 -13.47
N LEU A 569 41.68 -14.64 -14.11
CA LEU A 569 41.36 -14.62 -15.53
C LEU A 569 42.64 -14.65 -16.35
N VAL A 570 42.88 -15.77 -17.04
CA VAL A 570 44.10 -16.05 -17.81
C VAL A 570 43.86 -16.00 -19.32
N SER A 571 42.67 -16.37 -19.80
CA SER A 571 42.37 -16.44 -21.23
C SER A 571 41.03 -15.81 -21.57
N ILE A 572 40.98 -15.05 -22.66
CA ILE A 572 39.75 -14.50 -23.22
C ILE A 572 39.73 -14.64 -24.74
N GLU A 573 38.60 -15.12 -25.25
CA GLU A 573 38.31 -15.23 -26.68
C GLU A 573 37.12 -14.32 -27.00
N ILE A 574 37.30 -13.45 -28.00
CA ILE A 574 36.25 -12.59 -28.53
C ILE A 574 36.05 -12.93 -29.99
N TYR A 575 34.82 -13.24 -30.40
CA TYR A 575 34.60 -13.85 -31.72
C TYR A 575 33.68 -13.09 -32.68
N ASP A 576 33.00 -12.02 -32.24
CA ASP A 576 32.07 -11.25 -33.07
C ASP A 576 32.24 -9.73 -32.92
N ILE A 577 33.41 -9.25 -33.32
CA ILE A 577 33.74 -7.83 -33.34
C ILE A 577 34.48 -7.46 -34.62
N THR A 578 34.37 -6.19 -35.01
CA THR A 578 35.14 -5.60 -36.12
C THR A 578 36.20 -4.60 -35.63
N MET A 579 36.17 -4.24 -34.35
CA MET A 579 37.04 -3.21 -33.77
C MET A 579 37.31 -3.50 -32.29
N ILE A 580 38.56 -3.30 -31.86
CA ILE A 580 38.93 -3.13 -30.44
C ILE A 580 39.11 -1.63 -30.20
N HIS A 581 38.43 -1.06 -29.22
CA HIS A 581 38.55 0.36 -28.91
C HIS A 581 39.79 0.69 -28.10
N ASN A 582 39.98 1.98 -27.85
CA ASN A 582 41.07 2.45 -27.02
C ASN A 582 40.96 1.82 -25.62
N VAL A 583 42.11 1.48 -25.01
CA VAL A 583 42.22 1.02 -23.62
C VAL A 583 41.39 -0.23 -23.24
N THR A 584 40.91 -1.01 -24.20
CA THR A 584 40.03 -2.18 -23.94
C THR A 584 40.62 -3.21 -22.96
N PHE A 585 41.89 -3.58 -23.10
CA PHE A 585 42.63 -4.50 -22.21
C PHE A 585 43.70 -3.78 -21.38
N TYR A 586 43.48 -2.50 -21.08
CA TYR A 586 44.41 -1.67 -20.31
C TYR A 586 44.72 -2.31 -18.95
N HIS A 587 46.01 -2.57 -18.67
CA HIS A 587 46.50 -3.24 -17.45
C HIS A 587 45.89 -4.63 -17.18
N ALA A 588 45.44 -5.36 -18.21
CA ALA A 588 45.01 -6.75 -18.08
C ALA A 588 46.22 -7.70 -17.84
N ASN A 589 46.89 -7.51 -16.71
CA ASN A 589 48.17 -8.12 -16.37
C ASN A 589 48.10 -9.62 -16.10
N THR A 590 46.90 -10.20 -15.98
CA THR A 590 46.68 -11.62 -15.70
C THR A 590 46.46 -12.43 -16.97
N LEU A 591 46.07 -11.78 -18.08
CA LEU A 591 45.80 -12.46 -19.34
C LEU A 591 47.12 -12.94 -19.96
N GLU A 592 47.23 -14.25 -20.13
CA GLU A 592 48.30 -14.90 -20.88
C GLU A 592 47.92 -15.11 -22.35
N GLU A 593 46.61 -15.16 -22.65
CA GLU A 593 46.06 -15.42 -23.98
C GLU A 593 44.88 -14.50 -24.28
N ILE A 594 44.92 -13.85 -25.45
CA ILE A 594 43.81 -13.08 -26.01
C ILE A 594 43.60 -13.53 -27.45
N ILE A 595 42.45 -14.13 -27.74
CA ILE A 595 42.07 -14.58 -29.08
C ILE A 595 41.04 -13.61 -29.65
N LEU A 596 41.31 -13.12 -30.86
CA LEU A 596 40.47 -12.16 -31.58
C LEU A 596 40.03 -12.74 -32.93
N PRO A 597 38.90 -12.29 -33.50
CA PRO A 597 38.38 -12.88 -34.73
C PRO A 597 39.12 -12.34 -35.96
N GLU A 598 39.20 -13.14 -37.02
CA GLU A 598 39.77 -12.71 -38.31
C GLU A 598 38.97 -11.58 -38.98
N SER A 599 37.72 -11.35 -38.56
CA SER A 599 36.88 -10.23 -39.01
C SER A 599 37.31 -8.87 -38.43
N LEU A 600 38.29 -8.84 -37.52
CA LEU A 600 38.74 -7.61 -36.87
C LEU A 600 39.47 -6.69 -37.86
N LEU A 601 39.01 -5.44 -37.99
CA LEU A 601 39.51 -4.45 -38.95
C LEU A 601 40.38 -3.36 -38.32
N SER A 602 40.26 -3.13 -37.01
CA SER A 602 41.02 -2.08 -36.33
C SER A 602 41.23 -2.37 -34.84
N ILE A 603 42.36 -1.86 -34.33
CA ILE A 603 42.74 -1.88 -32.92
C ILE A 603 42.92 -0.43 -32.45
N GLY A 604 42.50 -0.13 -31.22
CA GLY A 604 42.61 1.19 -30.61
C GLY A 604 43.94 1.45 -29.90
N GLU A 605 44.22 2.74 -29.66
CA GLU A 605 45.39 3.19 -28.90
C GLU A 605 45.37 2.62 -27.49
N ARG A 606 46.54 2.17 -26.98
CA ARG A 606 46.70 1.57 -25.64
C ARG A 606 45.81 0.36 -25.34
N SER A 607 45.25 -0.29 -26.37
CA SER A 607 44.35 -1.43 -26.21
C SER A 607 44.96 -2.57 -25.39
N PHE A 608 46.26 -2.86 -25.53
CA PHE A 608 47.00 -3.90 -24.79
C PHE A 608 48.11 -3.32 -23.91
N TYR A 609 47.98 -2.05 -23.51
CA TYR A 609 48.95 -1.36 -22.65
C TYR A 609 49.10 -2.09 -21.31
N GLN A 610 50.34 -2.40 -20.91
CA GLN A 610 50.66 -3.13 -19.68
C GLN A 610 49.87 -4.45 -19.54
N THR A 611 49.86 -5.26 -20.58
CA THR A 611 49.42 -6.66 -20.54
C THR A 611 50.63 -7.56 -20.21
N SER A 612 51.14 -7.47 -18.98
CA SER A 612 52.47 -8.02 -18.64
C SER A 612 52.59 -9.57 -18.66
N SER A 613 51.49 -10.32 -18.62
CA SER A 613 51.50 -11.79 -18.74
C SER A 613 51.30 -12.31 -20.16
N LEU A 614 50.89 -11.45 -21.10
CA LEU A 614 50.64 -11.80 -22.49
C LEU A 614 51.97 -12.00 -23.21
N LYS A 615 52.34 -13.23 -23.53
CA LYS A 615 53.65 -13.56 -24.13
C LYS A 615 53.65 -13.66 -25.64
N GLU A 616 52.53 -14.10 -26.20
CA GLU A 616 52.37 -14.31 -27.64
C GLU A 616 51.11 -13.60 -28.09
N PHE A 617 51.15 -13.00 -29.27
CA PHE A 617 49.97 -12.37 -29.85
C PHE A 617 49.93 -12.56 -31.36
N ILE A 618 48.73 -12.80 -31.88
CA ILE A 618 48.46 -12.87 -33.31
C ILE A 618 47.65 -11.65 -33.70
N ILE A 619 48.22 -10.79 -34.54
CA ILE A 619 47.48 -9.68 -35.15
C ILE A 619 46.52 -10.29 -36.19
N PRO A 620 45.20 -10.03 -36.13
CA PRO A 620 44.26 -10.57 -37.11
C PRO A 620 44.50 -10.06 -38.55
N SER A 621 44.09 -10.84 -39.55
CA SER A 621 44.37 -10.56 -40.97
C SER A 621 43.66 -9.34 -41.57
N GLY A 622 42.69 -8.76 -40.87
CA GLY A 622 42.01 -7.52 -41.28
C GLY A 622 42.69 -6.23 -40.79
N ILE A 623 43.72 -6.31 -39.94
CA ILE A 623 44.35 -5.13 -39.33
C ILE A 623 45.34 -4.48 -40.29
N GLU A 624 45.14 -3.20 -40.60
CA GLU A 624 46.06 -2.41 -41.44
C GLU A 624 47.12 -1.66 -40.63
N VAL A 625 46.78 -1.23 -39.42
CA VAL A 625 47.61 -0.35 -38.58
C VAL A 625 47.71 -0.89 -37.16
N ILE A 626 48.94 -0.97 -36.64
CA ILE A 626 49.18 -1.15 -35.20
C ILE A 626 49.31 0.25 -34.57
N PRO A 627 48.35 0.69 -33.74
CA PRO A 627 48.23 2.08 -33.32
C PRO A 627 49.24 2.46 -32.24
N SER A 628 49.31 3.76 -31.94
CA SER A 628 50.23 4.28 -30.92
C SER A 628 49.99 3.61 -29.57
N TYR A 629 51.09 3.22 -28.92
CA TYR A 629 51.10 2.60 -27.59
C TYR A 629 50.30 1.29 -27.47
N ALA A 630 49.93 0.63 -28.58
CA ALA A 630 49.08 -0.58 -28.55
C ALA A 630 49.56 -1.64 -27.56
N PHE A 631 50.85 -1.97 -27.60
CA PHE A 631 51.50 -3.02 -26.82
C PHE A 631 52.58 -2.45 -25.88
N GLN A 632 52.55 -1.14 -25.57
CA GLN A 632 53.54 -0.56 -24.67
C GLN A 632 53.56 -1.31 -23.33
N GLU A 633 54.75 -1.66 -22.86
CA GLU A 633 54.98 -2.37 -21.59
C GLU A 633 54.21 -3.69 -21.44
N SER A 634 53.81 -4.30 -22.57
CA SER A 634 53.26 -5.65 -22.59
C SER A 634 54.34 -6.71 -22.42
N GLY A 635 53.94 -7.90 -21.98
CA GLY A 635 54.83 -9.05 -21.78
C GLY A 635 55.24 -9.77 -23.06
N ILE A 636 54.89 -9.23 -24.24
CA ILE A 636 55.00 -9.97 -25.50
C ILE A 636 56.46 -10.27 -25.83
N GLU A 637 56.74 -11.55 -26.07
CA GLU A 637 58.03 -12.08 -26.48
C GLU A 637 58.03 -12.44 -27.97
N THR A 638 56.88 -12.88 -28.49
CA THR A 638 56.70 -13.21 -29.91
C THR A 638 55.39 -12.61 -30.44
N ILE A 639 55.40 -12.20 -31.71
CA ILE A 639 54.21 -11.66 -32.37
C ILE A 639 54.14 -12.12 -33.83
N LEU A 640 52.95 -12.54 -34.26
CA LEU A 640 52.63 -12.84 -35.65
C LEU A 640 51.88 -11.64 -36.24
N ILE A 641 52.47 -11.00 -37.24
CA ILE A 641 51.92 -9.85 -37.95
C ILE A 641 51.52 -10.29 -39.35
N GLN A 642 50.23 -10.15 -39.68
CA GLN A 642 49.66 -10.55 -40.97
C GLN A 642 50.06 -9.58 -42.09
N GLU A 643 49.91 -10.02 -43.34
CA GLU A 643 50.31 -9.25 -44.53
C GLU A 643 49.55 -7.92 -44.72
N SER A 644 48.37 -7.79 -44.11
CA SER A 644 47.53 -6.60 -44.16
C SER A 644 48.14 -5.40 -43.43
N VAL A 645 49.03 -5.63 -42.45
CA VAL A 645 49.63 -4.55 -41.67
C VAL A 645 50.64 -3.80 -42.51
N THR A 646 50.39 -2.51 -42.72
CA THR A 646 51.22 -1.62 -43.53
C THR A 646 51.88 -0.52 -42.71
N TYR A 647 51.38 -0.24 -41.49
CA TYR A 647 51.93 0.82 -40.65
C TYR A 647 51.95 0.45 -39.15
N ILE A 648 53.07 0.71 -38.49
CA ILE A 648 53.25 0.57 -37.03
C ILE A 648 53.55 1.94 -36.46
N ASP A 649 52.65 2.43 -35.60
CA ASP A 649 52.68 3.80 -35.11
C ASP A 649 53.56 3.99 -33.87
N SER A 650 53.73 5.24 -33.44
CA SER A 650 54.67 5.64 -32.39
C SER A 650 54.45 4.87 -31.08
N ASN A 651 55.54 4.39 -30.50
CA ASN A 651 55.58 3.71 -29.21
C ASN A 651 54.70 2.44 -29.13
N ALA A 652 54.25 1.88 -30.26
CA ALA A 652 53.42 0.68 -30.30
C ALA A 652 54.03 -0.48 -29.51
N PHE A 653 55.35 -0.64 -29.59
CA PHE A 653 56.12 -1.70 -28.93
C PHE A 653 57.14 -1.17 -27.91
N LEU A 654 56.90 0.03 -27.34
CA LEU A 654 57.79 0.63 -26.35
C LEU A 654 57.87 -0.25 -25.09
N ASP A 655 59.09 -0.46 -24.58
CA ASP A 655 59.37 -1.23 -23.36
C ASP A 655 58.77 -2.66 -23.37
N THR A 656 58.72 -3.29 -24.54
CA THR A 656 58.33 -4.70 -24.72
C THR A 656 59.53 -5.65 -24.59
N HIS A 657 59.24 -6.95 -24.42
CA HIS A 657 60.23 -8.03 -24.34
C HIS A 657 60.38 -8.82 -25.65
N LEU A 658 60.08 -8.21 -26.79
CA LEU A 658 60.12 -8.86 -28.10
C LEU A 658 61.49 -9.51 -28.38
N THR A 659 61.45 -10.79 -28.70
CA THR A 659 62.62 -11.60 -29.09
C THR A 659 62.53 -12.07 -30.54
N SER A 660 61.33 -12.25 -31.07
CA SER A 660 61.11 -12.68 -32.46
C SER A 660 59.79 -12.15 -33.02
N ILE A 661 59.75 -11.98 -34.34
CA ILE A 661 58.58 -11.48 -35.07
C ILE A 661 58.44 -12.32 -36.34
N THR A 662 57.22 -12.77 -36.62
CA THR A 662 56.87 -13.33 -37.93
C THR A 662 55.99 -12.34 -38.65
N TYR A 663 56.50 -11.71 -39.70
CA TYR A 663 55.71 -10.86 -40.59
C TYR A 663 55.42 -11.62 -41.88
N LEU A 664 54.15 -11.72 -42.25
CA LEU A 664 53.71 -12.47 -43.43
C LEU A 664 53.62 -11.61 -44.71
N GLY A 665 53.75 -10.29 -44.57
CA GLY A 665 53.73 -9.35 -45.70
C GLY A 665 55.11 -9.09 -46.31
N ASP A 666 55.12 -8.17 -47.27
CA ASP A 666 56.34 -7.66 -47.88
C ASP A 666 56.90 -6.50 -47.06
N LEU A 667 58.13 -6.63 -46.56
CA LEU A 667 58.79 -5.62 -45.74
C LEU A 667 58.95 -4.27 -46.45
N GLU A 668 58.93 -4.23 -47.79
CA GLU A 668 58.94 -2.96 -48.55
C GLU A 668 57.67 -2.13 -48.34
N ASN A 669 56.56 -2.76 -47.97
CA ASN A 669 55.27 -2.12 -47.74
C ASN A 669 54.98 -1.83 -46.27
N LEU A 670 55.89 -2.18 -45.36
CA LEU A 670 55.76 -1.96 -43.92
C LEU A 670 56.49 -0.69 -43.50
N GLU A 671 55.74 0.33 -43.12
CA GLU A 671 56.30 1.55 -42.50
C GLU A 671 56.25 1.43 -40.97
N ILE A 672 57.39 1.62 -40.32
CA ILE A 672 57.51 1.59 -38.86
C ILE A 672 57.95 2.96 -38.37
N ASN A 673 57.12 3.60 -37.54
CA ASN A 673 57.49 4.84 -36.87
C ASN A 673 58.66 4.56 -35.89
N PRO A 674 59.80 5.25 -36.01
CA PRO A 674 60.98 4.97 -35.19
C PRO A 674 60.84 5.35 -33.71
N GLU A 675 59.89 6.23 -33.37
CA GLU A 675 59.67 6.64 -31.98
C GLU A 675 59.15 5.46 -31.15
N GLY A 676 59.93 5.02 -30.16
CA GLY A 676 59.56 3.96 -29.21
C GLY A 676 59.50 2.53 -29.77
N ASN A 677 59.82 2.31 -31.05
CA ASN A 677 59.76 0.99 -31.71
C ASN A 677 61.16 0.42 -32.03
N SER A 678 62.18 0.79 -31.25
CA SER A 678 63.55 0.33 -31.50
C SER A 678 63.71 -1.20 -31.40
N SER A 679 62.92 -1.87 -30.55
CA SER A 679 62.90 -3.32 -30.40
C SER A 679 62.52 -4.04 -31.71
N ILE A 680 61.36 -3.70 -32.27
CA ILE A 680 60.86 -4.28 -33.52
C ILE A 680 61.74 -3.91 -34.71
N ILE A 681 62.23 -2.66 -34.79
CA ILE A 681 63.12 -2.23 -35.88
C ILE A 681 64.43 -3.04 -35.86
N ASN A 682 64.99 -3.33 -34.68
CA ASN A 682 66.21 -4.13 -34.60
C ASN A 682 66.00 -5.58 -35.05
N ILE A 683 64.84 -6.18 -34.72
CA ILE A 683 64.50 -7.56 -35.13
C ILE A 683 64.24 -7.64 -36.63
N VAL A 684 63.51 -6.68 -37.19
CA VAL A 684 63.22 -6.63 -38.64
C VAL A 684 64.51 -6.46 -39.47
N ASN A 685 65.51 -5.77 -38.93
CA ASN A 685 66.79 -5.55 -39.60
C ASN A 685 67.81 -6.69 -39.43
N SER A 686 67.57 -7.65 -38.52
CA SER A 686 68.46 -8.79 -38.25
C SER A 686 68.05 -10.03 -39.03
#